data_AF-A0A3B9YWG9-F1
#
_entry.id   AF-A0A3B9YWG9-F1
#
_cell.length_a   1.000
_cell.length_b   1.000
_cell.length_c   1.000
_cell.angle_alpha   90.00
_cell.angle_beta   90.00
_cell.angle_gamma   90.00
#
_symmetry.space_group_name_H-M   'P 1'
#
loop_
_entity.id
_entity.type
_entity.pdbx_description
1 polymer ?
#
loop_
_entity_poly.entity_id
_entity_poly.type
_entity_poly.pdbx_seq_one_letter_code
_entity_poly.pdbx_strand_id
1 'polypeptide(L)'
;MLPMINRTAALGAALALCVQAWLGLAVAQQSAKPAVPAAVSIPPVATPAPRVTNAWRVIKDRWSEADEREYSDFIFRIGESGCNTVNKCMWDNANPYRGSNPAGAHFYADCADLPYFLRAYFAWKKGLPFSYVTAVSPKGSTRDIRYTLSGNRVSSRRDLTTGAGTATAVLGSMRGNISSAMFRLHPTDENTDLYPVAIQPKAIRPGTTIYDPNGHLAVVYKVEKDGRIRFIDAHPDNSLTRGTYGRKFLRARPSMGAGFKNWRPIRLTNYTASADGSLLGGVMSFAGNSEIPDFSWEQYYGTDIAEPKDAKWAAGEFLIEGEAYEYYDFVRTRMAGGSLTYQPLEELRNMMRSNCEDIKYRAEAVDIAIRAGIQNKAQPGRLPPNIYGTEGEWEDFSTPSRDARLKTAFKEKFDTIQRLVNDHRLGSKRIVYTGTSLIGDLIKIYDQEASACTISYARTDGSARTLGYEDIRKRMFLLSFDPYHCVERRWGASTPEELATCRDGAEKQAWYAAEQKLRNQIDRTYEARMDHDLASLRSPGGEGKGVDVAPVIDLRGWLQAELVSPTAPVAPASPSAAAKPQPPKKAPAGVATKTSAPVAVPAAAGSQPAVADQQQLPAQAQRRPQGDGIGSNVPVSLWKDPKDAPFSPKAAGAQPLPSLVQPAATAPATPSATPAAVRQEPSGN
;
A
#
# COMPACT_ATOMS: atom_id res chain seq x y z
N MET A 1 -50.72 -42.72 48.99
CA MET A 1 -52.19 -42.66 48.86
C MET A 1 -52.53 -42.50 47.38
N LEU A 2 -53.65 -43.07 46.94
CA LEU A 2 -54.29 -42.86 45.62
C LEU A 2 -55.51 -41.91 45.80
N PRO A 3 -56.19 -41.44 44.74
CA PRO A 3 -55.86 -41.43 43.30
C PRO A 3 -55.75 -39.96 42.81
N MET A 4 -56.37 -39.33 41.78
CA MET A 4 -57.22 -39.61 40.60
C MET A 4 -57.09 -38.34 39.70
N ILE A 5 -57.27 -38.27 38.36
CA ILE A 5 -57.56 -39.28 37.33
C ILE A 5 -56.94 -38.85 35.95
N ASN A 6 -57.13 -39.70 34.95
CA ASN A 6 -56.79 -39.64 33.52
C ASN A 6 -57.53 -38.54 32.69
N ARG A 7 -57.08 -38.05 31.52
CA ARG A 7 -56.41 -38.59 30.29
C ARG A 7 -57.34 -39.33 29.29
N THR A 8 -57.41 -38.83 28.04
CA THR A 8 -57.19 -39.47 26.69
C THR A 8 -57.68 -38.48 25.60
N ALA A 9 -57.05 -38.19 24.45
CA ALA A 9 -56.42 -39.00 23.38
C ALA A 9 -57.44 -39.69 22.42
N ALA A 10 -57.23 -39.87 21.09
CA ALA A 10 -56.33 -39.26 20.09
C ALA A 10 -56.66 -39.78 18.65
N LEU A 11 -56.12 -39.13 17.59
CA LEU A 11 -55.94 -39.59 16.18
C LEU A 11 -57.17 -39.83 15.25
N GLY A 12 -56.89 -39.71 13.93
CA GLY A 12 -57.72 -40.17 12.79
C GLY A 12 -58.71 -39.13 12.23
N ALA A 13 -59.16 -39.18 10.97
CA ALA A 13 -58.66 -39.81 9.73
C ALA A 13 -59.35 -39.12 8.52
N ALA A 14 -58.99 -39.43 7.27
CA ALA A 14 -59.37 -38.63 6.10
C ALA A 14 -60.69 -39.04 5.39
N LEU A 15 -61.25 -38.06 4.64
CA LEU A 15 -62.16 -38.17 3.47
C LEU A 15 -63.66 -38.50 3.65
N ALA A 16 -64.43 -38.05 2.64
CA ALA A 16 -65.81 -38.41 2.26
C ALA A 16 -66.98 -37.94 3.17
N LEU A 17 -68.17 -37.57 2.67
CA LEU A 17 -68.65 -37.34 1.29
C LEU A 17 -69.83 -36.33 1.25
N CYS A 18 -70.27 -35.94 0.05
CA CYS A 18 -71.22 -34.84 -0.24
C CYS A 18 -72.70 -35.14 0.06
N VAL A 19 -73.49 -34.06 0.24
CA VAL A 19 -74.82 -33.74 -0.38
C VAL A 19 -75.24 -32.36 0.20
N GLN A 20 -75.28 -31.26 -0.57
CA GLN A 20 -76.37 -30.77 -1.44
C GLN A 20 -77.73 -30.54 -0.72
N ALA A 21 -78.52 -29.49 -0.96
CA ALA A 21 -78.34 -28.19 -1.65
C ALA A 21 -79.57 -27.28 -1.31
N TRP A 22 -79.83 -26.22 -2.11
CA TRP A 22 -81.02 -25.31 -2.09
C TRP A 22 -81.06 -24.26 -0.95
N LEU A 23 -81.50 -23.01 -1.18
CA LEU A 23 -81.53 -22.15 -2.38
C LEU A 23 -81.63 -20.68 -1.87
N GLY A 24 -80.99 -19.67 -2.49
CA GLY A 24 -81.65 -18.70 -3.40
C GLY A 24 -82.40 -17.56 -2.66
N LEU A 25 -82.50 -16.32 -3.16
CA LEU A 25 -81.88 -15.65 -4.31
C LEU A 25 -82.03 -14.12 -4.12
N ALA A 26 -81.01 -13.32 -4.43
CA ALA A 26 -81.14 -11.86 -4.56
C ALA A 26 -80.10 -11.32 -5.55
N VAL A 27 -80.54 -10.61 -6.59
CA VAL A 27 -79.68 -10.10 -7.66
C VAL A 27 -79.72 -8.57 -7.66
N ALA A 28 -78.54 -7.94 -7.71
CA ALA A 28 -78.36 -6.53 -8.02
C ALA A 28 -77.35 -6.42 -9.16
N GLN A 29 -77.75 -5.80 -10.27
CA GLN A 29 -76.89 -5.63 -11.45
C GLN A 29 -75.98 -4.41 -11.25
N GLN A 30 -74.70 -4.53 -11.65
CA GLN A 30 -73.84 -3.38 -11.91
C GLN A 30 -73.34 -3.41 -13.36
N SER A 31 -73.42 -2.27 -14.01
CA SER A 31 -73.18 -2.11 -15.45
C SER A 31 -71.69 -2.21 -15.79
N ALA A 32 -71.33 -3.15 -16.67
CA ALA A 32 -69.97 -3.24 -17.19
C ALA A 32 -69.64 -2.01 -18.05
N LYS A 33 -68.61 -1.25 -17.68
CA LYS A 33 -67.97 -0.29 -18.60
C LYS A 33 -67.12 -1.07 -19.62
N PRO A 34 -67.03 -0.64 -20.89
CA PRO A 34 -66.14 -1.26 -21.86
C PRO A 34 -64.69 -1.09 -21.40
N ALA A 35 -63.91 -2.18 -21.44
CA ALA A 35 -62.50 -2.13 -21.13
C ALA A 35 -61.74 -1.41 -22.26
N VAL A 36 -60.96 -0.39 -21.91
CA VAL A 36 -59.96 0.18 -22.82
C VAL A 36 -58.90 -0.90 -23.06
N PRO A 37 -58.53 -1.23 -24.31
CA PRO A 37 -57.49 -2.22 -24.57
C PRO A 37 -56.18 -1.76 -23.92
N ALA A 38 -55.56 -2.65 -23.14
CA ALA A 38 -54.29 -2.34 -22.48
C ALA A 38 -53.23 -2.00 -23.53
N ALA A 39 -52.66 -0.80 -23.43
CA ALA A 39 -51.58 -0.38 -24.32
C ALA A 39 -50.40 -1.35 -24.16
N VAL A 40 -50.01 -2.02 -25.24
CA VAL A 40 -48.84 -2.91 -25.24
C VAL A 40 -47.62 -2.06 -24.92
N SER A 41 -47.07 -2.23 -23.72
CA SER A 41 -45.83 -1.57 -23.32
C SER A 41 -44.69 -2.17 -24.12
N ILE A 42 -44.37 -1.54 -25.26
CA ILE A 42 -43.15 -1.81 -26.01
C ILE A 42 -42.00 -1.67 -25.02
N PRO A 43 -41.19 -2.71 -24.76
CA PRO A 43 -40.06 -2.58 -23.86
C PRO A 43 -39.13 -1.49 -24.41
N PRO A 44 -38.58 -0.60 -23.55
CA PRO A 44 -37.72 0.48 -24.03
C PRO A 44 -36.60 -0.12 -24.86
N VAL A 45 -36.46 0.33 -26.11
CA VAL A 45 -35.40 -0.12 -27.01
C VAL A 45 -34.08 0.06 -26.28
N ALA A 46 -33.39 -1.05 -26.02
CA ALA A 46 -32.18 -1.04 -25.22
C ALA A 46 -31.11 -0.23 -25.96
N THR A 47 -30.93 1.03 -25.56
CA THR A 47 -29.92 1.93 -26.13
C THR A 47 -28.58 1.21 -26.07
N PRO A 48 -27.92 0.95 -27.22
CA PRO A 48 -26.71 0.15 -27.23
C PRO A 48 -25.68 0.79 -26.31
N ALA A 49 -25.17 0.01 -25.35
CA ALA A 49 -24.27 0.52 -24.32
C ALA A 49 -23.11 1.30 -24.98
N PRO A 50 -22.88 2.58 -24.60
CA PRO A 50 -22.05 3.48 -25.37
C PRO A 50 -20.65 2.90 -25.52
N ARG A 51 -20.25 2.64 -26.76
CA ARG A 51 -18.97 1.98 -27.08
C ARG A 51 -17.83 2.80 -26.48
N VAL A 52 -17.15 2.24 -25.48
CA VAL A 52 -15.99 2.88 -24.85
C VAL A 52 -14.93 3.14 -25.91
N THR A 53 -14.62 4.41 -26.13
CA THR A 53 -13.55 4.87 -27.05
C THR A 53 -12.31 5.27 -26.25
N ASN A 54 -11.21 5.62 -26.91
CA ASN A 54 -10.06 6.21 -26.23
C ASN A 54 -10.23 7.70 -25.88
N ALA A 55 -11.39 8.32 -26.10
CA ALA A 55 -11.63 9.70 -25.68
C ALA A 55 -12.04 9.77 -24.21
N TRP A 56 -11.59 10.79 -23.47
CA TRP A 56 -12.16 11.07 -22.15
C TRP A 56 -13.54 11.71 -22.31
N ARG A 57 -14.58 10.98 -21.92
CA ARG A 57 -15.99 11.30 -22.16
C ARG A 57 -16.80 11.07 -20.89
N VAL A 58 -17.49 12.09 -20.41
CA VAL A 58 -18.37 12.02 -19.24
C VAL A 58 -19.82 11.96 -19.72
N ILE A 59 -20.59 10.98 -19.23
CA ILE A 59 -22.01 10.77 -19.56
C ILE A 59 -22.91 10.72 -18.29
N LYS A 60 -22.30 10.77 -17.10
CA LYS A 60 -22.98 10.82 -15.79
C LYS A 60 -22.56 12.08 -15.04
N ASP A 61 -23.49 12.70 -14.30
CA ASP A 61 -23.16 13.86 -13.47
C ASP A 61 -22.46 13.48 -12.16
N ARG A 62 -22.60 12.24 -11.70
CA ARG A 62 -22.07 11.77 -10.41
C ARG A 62 -21.78 10.27 -10.41
N TRP A 63 -20.99 9.84 -9.43
CA TRP A 63 -20.91 8.42 -9.05
C TRP A 63 -22.20 8.02 -8.33
N SER A 64 -22.84 6.95 -8.79
CA SER A 64 -23.94 6.32 -8.05
C SER A 64 -23.41 5.24 -7.12
N GLU A 65 -24.20 4.82 -6.12
CA GLU A 65 -23.83 3.64 -5.31
C GLU A 65 -23.62 2.37 -6.17
N ALA A 66 -24.29 2.26 -7.32
CA ALA A 66 -24.08 1.14 -8.23
C ALA A 66 -22.69 1.20 -8.87
N ASP A 67 -22.25 2.39 -9.31
CA ASP A 67 -20.88 2.61 -9.80
C ASP A 67 -19.84 2.36 -8.70
N GLU A 68 -20.13 2.71 -7.45
CA GLU A 68 -19.27 2.39 -6.29
C GLU A 68 -19.16 0.89 -6.03
N ARG A 69 -20.27 0.15 -6.12
CA ARG A 69 -20.30 -1.32 -5.97
C ARG A 69 -19.58 -2.01 -7.13
N GLU A 70 -19.79 -1.56 -8.37
CA GLU A 70 -19.08 -2.05 -9.55
C GLU A 70 -17.57 -1.73 -9.49
N TYR A 71 -17.18 -0.58 -8.93
CA TYR A 71 -15.77 -0.26 -8.69
C TYR A 71 -15.16 -1.21 -7.66
N SER A 72 -15.85 -1.49 -6.56
CA SER A 72 -15.40 -2.48 -5.58
C SER A 72 -15.28 -3.89 -6.19
N ASP A 73 -16.23 -4.34 -7.02
CA ASP A 73 -16.15 -5.63 -7.71
C ASP A 73 -14.97 -5.69 -8.69
N PHE A 74 -14.73 -4.63 -9.47
CA PHE A 74 -13.53 -4.51 -10.33
C PHE A 74 -12.24 -4.68 -9.53
N ILE A 75 -12.07 -3.95 -8.42
CA ILE A 75 -10.85 -4.03 -7.59
C ILE A 75 -10.70 -5.41 -6.94
N PHE A 76 -11.80 -6.00 -6.45
CA PHE A 76 -11.82 -7.36 -5.88
C PHE A 76 -11.33 -8.40 -6.89
N ARG A 77 -11.87 -8.39 -8.12
CA ARG A 77 -11.47 -9.31 -9.20
C ARG A 77 -10.00 -9.17 -9.56
N ILE A 78 -9.50 -7.93 -9.69
CA ILE A 78 -8.07 -7.68 -9.97
C ILE A 78 -7.19 -8.27 -8.86
N GLY A 79 -7.53 -8.03 -7.59
CA GLY A 79 -6.72 -8.51 -6.46
C GLY A 79 -6.73 -10.03 -6.27
N GLU A 80 -7.88 -10.69 -6.48
CA GLU A 80 -8.01 -12.16 -6.42
C GLU A 80 -7.40 -12.87 -7.65
N SER A 81 -7.15 -12.16 -8.76
CA SER A 81 -6.50 -12.73 -9.95
C SER A 81 -5.00 -12.96 -9.74
N GLY A 82 -4.39 -13.79 -10.59
CA GLY A 82 -2.94 -14.08 -10.58
C GLY A 82 -2.04 -13.04 -11.27
N CYS A 83 -2.58 -11.89 -11.70
CA CYS A 83 -1.82 -10.91 -12.48
C CYS A 83 -0.74 -10.21 -11.63
N ASN A 84 0.54 -10.27 -12.05
CA ASN A 84 1.68 -9.77 -11.26
C ASN A 84 2.32 -8.45 -11.75
N THR A 85 1.70 -7.75 -12.70
CA THR A 85 2.08 -6.36 -13.06
C THR A 85 0.82 -5.56 -13.39
N VAL A 86 0.84 -4.23 -13.20
CA VAL A 86 -0.35 -3.38 -13.46
C VAL A 86 -0.80 -3.52 -14.92
N ASN A 87 0.16 -3.59 -15.87
CA ASN A 87 -0.15 -3.86 -17.27
C ASN A 87 -0.89 -5.20 -17.46
N LYS A 88 -0.35 -6.30 -16.92
CA LYS A 88 -0.99 -7.63 -17.02
C LYS A 88 -2.39 -7.59 -16.42
N CYS A 89 -2.57 -6.96 -15.27
CA CYS A 89 -3.88 -6.83 -14.62
C CYS A 89 -4.92 -6.09 -15.46
N MET A 90 -4.51 -5.05 -16.20
CA MET A 90 -5.43 -4.34 -17.10
C MET A 90 -5.77 -5.13 -18.38
N TRP A 91 -5.03 -6.19 -18.69
CA TRP A 91 -5.30 -7.12 -19.79
C TRP A 91 -5.83 -8.50 -19.34
N ASP A 92 -5.86 -8.78 -18.03
CA ASP A 92 -6.29 -10.05 -17.44
C ASP A 92 -7.81 -10.27 -17.59
N ASN A 93 -8.25 -11.54 -17.68
CA ASN A 93 -9.67 -11.90 -17.77
C ASN A 93 -10.51 -11.40 -16.59
N ALA A 94 -9.91 -11.19 -15.43
CA ALA A 94 -10.53 -10.57 -14.25
C ALA A 94 -10.98 -9.12 -14.51
N ASN A 95 -10.35 -8.41 -15.46
CA ASN A 95 -10.79 -7.09 -15.89
C ASN A 95 -11.96 -7.23 -16.90
N PRO A 96 -13.21 -6.83 -16.54
CA PRO A 96 -14.34 -6.87 -17.47
C PRO A 96 -14.16 -5.89 -18.64
N TYR A 97 -13.36 -4.84 -18.47
CA TYR A 97 -13.18 -3.77 -19.44
C TYR A 97 -12.03 -4.02 -20.44
N ARG A 98 -11.25 -5.11 -20.30
CA ARG A 98 -10.02 -5.35 -21.10
C ARG A 98 -10.24 -5.27 -22.62
N GLY A 99 -11.37 -5.77 -23.12
CA GLY A 99 -11.73 -5.74 -24.55
C GLY A 99 -12.06 -4.35 -25.09
N SER A 100 -12.13 -3.33 -24.23
CA SER A 100 -12.26 -1.92 -24.59
C SER A 100 -10.97 -1.11 -24.44
N ASN A 101 -9.85 -1.76 -24.15
CA ASN A 101 -8.55 -1.10 -24.15
C ASN A 101 -8.09 -0.85 -25.60
N PRO A 102 -7.50 0.32 -25.91
CA PRO A 102 -6.87 0.57 -27.21
C PRO A 102 -5.79 -0.48 -27.50
N ALA A 103 -5.71 -0.91 -28.75
CA ALA A 103 -4.67 -1.84 -29.18
C ALA A 103 -3.27 -1.26 -28.90
N GLY A 104 -2.39 -2.06 -28.31
CA GLY A 104 -1.04 -1.63 -27.91
C GLY A 104 -0.97 -0.74 -26.66
N ALA A 105 -2.07 -0.48 -25.96
CA ALA A 105 -2.03 0.29 -24.71
C ALA A 105 -1.24 -0.45 -23.62
N HIS A 106 -0.16 0.18 -23.14
CA HIS A 106 0.60 -0.28 -21.98
C HIS A 106 0.20 0.52 -20.74
N PHE A 107 -0.19 -0.17 -19.66
CA PHE A 107 -0.59 0.45 -18.40
C PHE A 107 0.52 0.32 -17.35
N TYR A 108 0.74 1.39 -16.60
CA TYR A 108 1.76 1.48 -15.56
C TYR A 108 1.18 2.23 -14.36
N ALA A 109 1.53 1.77 -13.16
CA ALA A 109 1.40 2.52 -11.92
C ALA A 109 2.47 2.05 -10.91
N ASP A 110 2.92 2.95 -10.05
CA ASP A 110 3.60 2.64 -8.79
C ASP A 110 2.61 2.77 -7.60
N CYS A 111 3.07 2.64 -6.36
CA CYS A 111 2.18 2.68 -5.20
C CYS A 111 1.35 3.97 -5.10
N ALA A 112 1.91 5.12 -5.49
CA ALA A 112 1.31 6.43 -5.25
C ALA A 112 0.25 6.81 -6.30
N ASP A 113 0.47 6.45 -7.57
CA ASP A 113 -0.54 6.67 -8.61
C ASP A 113 -1.52 5.50 -8.76
N LEU A 114 -1.23 4.28 -8.31
CA LEU A 114 -2.14 3.11 -8.40
C LEU A 114 -3.59 3.40 -7.97
N PRO A 115 -3.89 4.05 -6.82
CA PRO A 115 -5.27 4.32 -6.43
C PRO A 115 -5.98 5.25 -7.44
N TYR A 116 -5.30 6.33 -7.84
CA TYR A 116 -5.82 7.28 -8.83
C TYR A 116 -5.94 6.64 -10.22
N PHE A 117 -4.97 5.82 -10.63
CA PHE A 117 -4.96 5.10 -11.89
C PHE A 117 -6.16 4.14 -11.99
N LEU A 118 -6.38 3.30 -10.98
CA LEU A 118 -7.49 2.33 -10.98
C LEU A 118 -8.86 3.04 -10.96
N ARG A 119 -9.00 4.11 -10.17
CA ARG A 119 -10.23 4.92 -10.11
C ARG A 119 -10.49 5.68 -11.40
N ALA A 120 -9.48 6.32 -12.01
CA ALA A 120 -9.61 7.05 -13.26
C ALA A 120 -9.82 6.13 -14.47
N TYR A 121 -9.16 4.96 -14.49
CA TYR A 121 -9.41 3.91 -15.48
C TYR A 121 -10.88 3.51 -15.44
N PHE A 122 -11.40 3.15 -14.27
CA PHE A 122 -12.81 2.81 -14.10
C PHE A 122 -13.74 3.99 -14.47
N ALA A 123 -13.38 5.22 -14.09
CA ALA A 123 -14.15 6.42 -14.43
C ALA A 123 -14.33 6.59 -15.94
N TRP A 124 -13.24 6.47 -16.70
CA TRP A 124 -13.25 6.47 -18.17
C TRP A 124 -14.13 5.34 -18.74
N LYS A 125 -13.99 4.10 -18.24
CA LYS A 125 -14.77 2.94 -18.72
C LYS A 125 -16.28 3.09 -18.50
N LYS A 126 -16.70 3.87 -17.52
CA LYS A 126 -18.11 4.10 -17.15
C LYS A 126 -18.65 5.48 -17.55
N GLY A 127 -17.80 6.35 -18.11
CA GLY A 127 -18.11 7.75 -18.42
C GLY A 127 -18.52 8.57 -17.19
N LEU A 128 -17.85 8.33 -16.06
CA LEU A 128 -18.06 9.03 -14.80
C LEU A 128 -17.25 10.32 -14.72
N PRO A 129 -17.67 11.31 -13.91
CA PRO A 129 -16.82 12.47 -13.62
C PRO A 129 -15.57 12.01 -12.87
N PHE A 130 -14.45 12.68 -13.10
CA PHE A 130 -13.22 12.48 -12.33
C PHE A 130 -12.48 13.80 -12.14
N SER A 131 -11.75 13.88 -11.04
CA SER A 131 -10.92 15.03 -10.68
C SER A 131 -9.81 14.57 -9.76
N TYR A 132 -8.67 15.26 -9.78
CA TYR A 132 -7.55 14.98 -8.88
C TYR A 132 -6.69 16.21 -8.58
N VAL A 133 -6.10 16.24 -7.39
CA VAL A 133 -5.07 17.19 -6.97
C VAL A 133 -3.79 16.96 -7.79
N THR A 134 -3.32 18.02 -8.43
CA THR A 134 -2.12 18.01 -9.29
C THR A 134 -0.90 18.66 -8.64
N ALA A 135 -1.08 19.45 -7.59
CA ALA A 135 0.04 19.98 -6.80
C ALA A 135 -0.36 20.23 -5.35
N VAL A 136 0.61 20.06 -4.44
CA VAL A 136 0.49 20.39 -3.02
C VAL A 136 1.70 21.19 -2.54
N SER A 137 1.52 22.00 -1.50
CA SER A 137 2.58 22.78 -0.86
C SER A 137 2.75 22.39 0.63
N PRO A 138 3.97 22.45 1.19
CA PRO A 138 4.24 22.01 2.55
C PRO A 138 3.69 22.99 3.60
N LYS A 139 3.12 22.48 4.71
CA LYS A 139 2.76 23.29 5.89
C LYS A 139 4.01 23.58 6.73
N GLY A 140 4.86 24.48 6.24
CA GLY A 140 6.15 24.84 6.84
C GLY A 140 7.34 24.36 6.02
N SER A 141 8.56 24.45 6.58
CA SER A 141 9.78 24.05 5.88
C SER A 141 9.96 22.52 5.83
N THR A 142 10.49 22.02 4.72
CA THR A 142 10.88 20.62 4.51
C THR A 142 11.98 20.53 3.47
N ARG A 143 12.66 19.37 3.39
CA ARG A 143 13.49 18.99 2.24
C ARG A 143 12.72 18.18 1.19
N ASP A 144 11.65 17.51 1.60
CA ASP A 144 10.80 16.68 0.73
C ASP A 144 9.32 16.85 1.16
N ILE A 145 8.44 17.11 0.19
CA ILE A 145 7.00 17.29 0.41
C ILE A 145 6.25 15.97 0.72
N ARG A 146 6.84 14.81 0.43
CA ARG A 146 6.32 13.47 0.76
C ARG A 146 6.32 13.20 2.27
N TYR A 147 7.21 13.86 3.03
CA TYR A 147 7.50 13.54 4.43
C TYR A 147 7.22 14.69 5.43
N THR A 148 6.51 15.73 5.02
CA THR A 148 6.22 16.97 5.78
C THR A 148 5.56 16.75 7.13
N LEU A 149 6.24 17.13 8.23
CA LEU A 149 5.78 16.88 9.61
C LEU A 149 4.35 17.40 9.88
N SER A 150 4.03 18.60 9.40
CA SER A 150 2.70 19.23 9.56
C SER A 150 1.75 18.98 8.37
N GLY A 151 2.12 18.07 7.46
CA GLY A 151 1.39 17.79 6.23
C GLY A 151 1.50 18.87 5.16
N ASN A 152 0.63 18.76 4.16
CA ASN A 152 0.58 19.63 3.00
C ASN A 152 -0.76 20.39 2.90
N ARG A 153 -0.88 21.31 1.93
CA ARG A 153 -2.11 21.96 1.45
C ARG A 153 -2.29 21.66 -0.03
N VAL A 154 -3.53 21.45 -0.47
CA VAL A 154 -3.87 21.46 -1.91
C VAL A 154 -3.48 22.80 -2.52
N SER A 155 -2.86 22.78 -3.70
CA SER A 155 -2.33 23.99 -4.38
C SER A 155 -2.72 24.09 -5.85
N SER A 156 -2.94 22.96 -6.53
CA SER A 156 -3.68 22.92 -7.80
C SER A 156 -4.39 21.58 -7.98
N ARG A 157 -5.39 21.56 -8.87
CA ARG A 157 -6.22 20.39 -9.19
C ARG A 157 -6.68 20.43 -10.64
N ARG A 158 -6.98 19.26 -11.22
CA ARG A 158 -7.44 19.09 -12.60
C ARG A 158 -8.75 18.31 -12.63
N ASP A 159 -9.79 18.94 -13.17
CA ASP A 159 -11.06 18.30 -13.49
C ASP A 159 -11.00 17.66 -14.88
N LEU A 160 -11.57 16.47 -15.04
CA LEU A 160 -11.61 15.73 -16.29
C LEU A 160 -13.04 15.68 -16.84
N THR A 161 -13.42 16.76 -17.54
CA THR A 161 -14.69 16.89 -18.28
C THR A 161 -14.60 16.21 -19.66
N THR A 162 -15.72 16.09 -20.38
CA THR A 162 -15.70 15.57 -21.76
C THR A 162 -14.78 16.41 -22.65
N GLY A 163 -13.87 15.75 -23.35
CA GLY A 163 -12.88 16.41 -24.21
C GLY A 163 -11.52 16.67 -23.54
N ALA A 164 -11.30 16.24 -22.29
CA ALA A 164 -10.02 16.41 -21.57
C ALA A 164 -8.78 15.68 -22.16
N GLY A 165 -8.90 15.10 -23.36
CA GLY A 165 -7.86 14.38 -24.10
C GLY A 165 -8.24 12.93 -24.42
N THR A 166 -7.24 12.11 -24.77
CA THR A 166 -7.42 10.66 -24.82
C THR A 166 -7.17 10.05 -23.44
N ALA A 167 -7.89 8.99 -23.09
CA ALA A 167 -7.79 8.37 -21.77
C ALA A 167 -6.39 7.77 -21.52
N THR A 168 -5.74 7.21 -22.55
CA THR A 168 -4.33 6.77 -22.44
C THR A 168 -3.38 7.94 -22.15
N ALA A 169 -3.58 9.12 -22.74
CA ALA A 169 -2.75 10.29 -22.46
C ALA A 169 -3.05 10.88 -21.08
N VAL A 170 -4.32 10.89 -20.64
CA VAL A 170 -4.72 11.26 -19.28
C VAL A 170 -4.02 10.37 -18.26
N LEU A 171 -4.20 9.04 -18.34
CA LEU A 171 -3.62 8.09 -17.40
C LEU A 171 -2.08 8.15 -17.41
N GLY A 172 -1.44 8.29 -18.58
CA GLY A 172 0.00 8.51 -18.67
C GLY A 172 0.46 9.84 -18.03
N SER A 173 -0.33 10.90 -18.14
CA SER A 173 -0.04 12.20 -17.50
C SER A 173 -0.27 12.21 -15.99
N MET A 174 -1.02 11.25 -15.43
CA MET A 174 -1.27 11.16 -13.99
C MET A 174 -0.02 10.69 -13.24
N ARG A 175 0.70 9.69 -13.78
CA ARG A 175 2.01 9.23 -13.25
C ARG A 175 3.00 10.36 -13.00
N GLY A 176 3.12 11.31 -13.93
CA GLY A 176 4.06 12.43 -13.81
C GLY A 176 3.63 13.54 -12.84
N ASN A 177 2.38 13.51 -12.36
CA ASN A 177 1.77 14.58 -11.56
C ASN A 177 1.40 14.14 -10.13
N ILE A 178 1.43 12.84 -9.83
CA ILE A 178 0.94 12.28 -8.56
C ILE A 178 2.13 11.77 -7.75
N SER A 179 2.10 12.00 -6.44
CA SER A 179 3.05 11.41 -5.49
C SER A 179 2.36 11.18 -4.15
N SER A 180 3.04 10.46 -3.25
CA SER A 180 2.56 10.24 -1.89
C SER A 180 2.35 11.52 -1.07
N ALA A 181 2.92 12.66 -1.51
CA ALA A 181 2.66 13.98 -0.93
C ALA A 181 1.19 14.44 -1.04
N MET A 182 0.48 14.01 -2.09
CA MET A 182 -0.95 14.35 -2.33
C MET A 182 -1.89 13.68 -1.31
N PHE A 183 -1.43 12.63 -0.64
CA PHE A 183 -2.20 11.93 0.39
C PHE A 183 -1.92 12.46 1.81
N ARG A 184 -0.81 13.19 1.99
CA ARG A 184 -0.33 13.76 3.26
C ARG A 184 -1.07 15.05 3.64
N LEU A 185 -2.39 14.97 3.63
CA LEU A 185 -3.31 16.09 3.86
C LEU A 185 -4.10 15.86 5.15
N HIS A 186 -4.35 16.94 5.89
CA HIS A 186 -5.06 16.89 7.18
C HIS A 186 -6.53 16.56 6.95
N PRO A 187 -7.16 15.67 7.75
CA PRO A 187 -8.51 15.17 7.48
C PRO A 187 -9.65 16.22 7.54
N THR A 188 -9.40 17.43 8.06
CA THR A 188 -10.33 18.59 7.95
C THR A 188 -10.23 19.37 6.64
N ASP A 189 -9.30 19.03 5.73
CA ASP A 189 -9.16 19.72 4.46
C ASP A 189 -10.16 19.13 3.45
N GLU A 190 -11.25 19.84 3.17
CA GLU A 190 -12.33 19.33 2.32
C GLU A 190 -12.02 19.43 0.81
N ASN A 191 -10.93 20.09 0.45
CA ASN A 191 -10.42 20.17 -0.93
C ASN A 191 -9.70 18.88 -1.37
N THR A 192 -9.68 17.84 -0.52
CA THR A 192 -9.03 16.55 -0.78
C THR A 192 -9.90 15.65 -1.67
N ASP A 193 -9.27 14.90 -2.60
CA ASP A 193 -9.99 13.89 -3.39
C ASP A 193 -10.36 12.64 -2.56
N LEU A 194 -9.84 12.53 -1.33
CA LEU A 194 -9.94 11.37 -0.45
C LEU A 194 -10.28 11.80 0.99
N TYR A 195 -11.19 11.08 1.64
CA TYR A 195 -11.62 11.32 3.03
C TYR A 195 -11.34 10.11 3.93
N PRO A 196 -11.06 10.31 5.23
CA PRO A 196 -10.86 9.21 6.18
C PRO A 196 -12.17 8.48 6.49
N VAL A 197 -12.12 7.15 6.45
CA VAL A 197 -13.32 6.30 6.63
C VAL A 197 -13.46 5.77 8.05
N ALA A 198 -14.69 5.41 8.40
CA ALA A 198 -15.00 4.65 9.60
C ALA A 198 -14.35 3.25 9.58
N ILE A 199 -13.83 2.81 10.72
CA ILE A 199 -13.26 1.46 10.87
C ILE A 199 -14.42 0.49 11.13
N GLN A 200 -15.07 0.08 10.04
CA GLN A 200 -16.18 -0.88 10.03
C GLN A 200 -16.39 -1.51 8.65
N PRO A 201 -17.04 -2.69 8.58
CA PRO A 201 -17.53 -3.27 7.32
C PRO A 201 -18.36 -2.27 6.50
N LYS A 202 -18.34 -2.43 5.17
CA LYS A 202 -18.90 -1.51 4.15
C LYS A 202 -18.13 -0.19 3.97
N ALA A 203 -17.64 0.43 5.04
CA ALA A 203 -16.82 1.66 4.95
C ALA A 203 -15.42 1.34 4.41
N ILE A 204 -14.70 0.43 5.06
CA ILE A 204 -13.52 -0.21 4.48
C ILE A 204 -13.99 -1.35 3.56
N ARG A 205 -13.68 -1.24 2.26
CA ARG A 205 -14.15 -2.12 1.20
C ARG A 205 -13.13 -2.23 0.06
N PRO A 206 -13.31 -3.14 -0.92
CA PRO A 206 -12.46 -3.16 -2.11
C PRO A 206 -12.50 -1.78 -2.82
N GLY A 207 -11.33 -1.21 -3.11
CA GLY A 207 -11.17 0.15 -3.64
C GLY A 207 -10.89 1.24 -2.59
N THR A 208 -10.99 0.94 -1.29
CA THR A 208 -10.48 1.81 -0.22
C THR A 208 -8.96 1.92 -0.31
N THR A 209 -8.42 3.13 -0.24
CA THR A 209 -6.98 3.39 -0.26
C THR A 209 -6.40 3.26 1.15
N ILE A 210 -5.20 2.71 1.26
CA ILE A 210 -4.37 2.70 2.48
C ILE A 210 -3.18 3.62 2.22
N TYR A 211 -3.03 4.68 3.04
CA TYR A 211 -1.87 5.56 3.00
C TYR A 211 -0.97 5.34 4.21
N ASP A 212 0.27 4.90 3.97
CA ASP A 212 1.33 4.88 4.95
C ASP A 212 2.03 6.25 4.94
N PRO A 213 2.10 6.98 6.07
CA PRO A 213 2.73 8.30 6.15
C PRO A 213 4.19 8.27 5.70
N ASN A 214 4.84 7.11 5.76
CA ASN A 214 6.15 6.83 5.20
C ASN A 214 6.20 6.76 3.66
N GLY A 215 5.25 7.40 2.98
CA GLY A 215 5.25 7.61 1.53
C GLY A 215 4.80 6.41 0.70
N HIS A 216 4.33 5.35 1.35
CA HIS A 216 3.88 4.11 0.70
C HIS A 216 2.35 4.01 0.67
N LEU A 217 1.81 3.25 -0.29
CA LEU A 217 0.40 3.20 -0.59
C LEU A 217 -0.04 1.81 -1.07
N ALA A 218 -1.29 1.46 -0.76
CA ALA A 218 -1.93 0.24 -1.23
C ALA A 218 -3.43 0.45 -1.44
N VAL A 219 -4.08 -0.46 -2.17
CA VAL A 219 -5.53 -0.45 -2.35
C VAL A 219 -6.10 -1.75 -1.78
N VAL A 220 -7.06 -1.64 -0.86
CA VAL A 220 -7.82 -2.79 -0.34
C VAL A 220 -8.51 -3.50 -1.51
N TYR A 221 -8.37 -4.81 -1.63
CA TYR A 221 -9.15 -5.60 -2.60
C TYR A 221 -10.12 -6.57 -1.96
N LYS A 222 -9.95 -6.91 -0.67
CA LYS A 222 -10.77 -7.91 0.03
C LYS A 222 -10.69 -7.71 1.54
N VAL A 223 -11.78 -8.02 2.21
CA VAL A 223 -11.82 -8.18 3.67
C VAL A 223 -12.31 -9.60 3.92
N GLU A 224 -11.55 -10.37 4.68
CA GLU A 224 -11.87 -11.75 5.04
C GLU A 224 -12.85 -11.80 6.23
N LYS A 225 -13.49 -12.95 6.45
CA LYS A 225 -14.55 -13.12 7.47
C LYS A 225 -14.05 -12.92 8.91
N ASP A 226 -12.75 -13.05 9.13
CA ASP A 226 -12.03 -12.83 10.39
C ASP A 226 -11.48 -11.39 10.51
N GLY A 227 -11.99 -10.47 9.69
CA GLY A 227 -11.58 -9.08 9.64
C GLY A 227 -10.23 -8.82 8.99
N ARG A 228 -9.53 -9.83 8.45
CA ARG A 228 -8.22 -9.64 7.81
C ARG A 228 -8.39 -8.83 6.50
N ILE A 229 -7.79 -7.65 6.46
CA ILE A 229 -7.82 -6.77 5.28
C ILE A 229 -6.67 -7.15 4.34
N ARG A 230 -7.00 -7.46 3.08
CA ARG A 230 -6.05 -7.78 2.01
C ARG A 230 -5.96 -6.63 1.01
N PHE A 231 -4.75 -6.29 0.58
CA PHE A 231 -4.46 -5.18 -0.33
C PHE A 231 -3.63 -5.60 -1.55
N ILE A 232 -3.74 -4.84 -2.63
CA ILE A 232 -2.80 -4.82 -3.76
C ILE A 232 -1.86 -3.62 -3.64
N ASP A 233 -0.62 -3.81 -4.07
CA ASP A 233 0.50 -2.89 -3.86
C ASP A 233 1.37 -2.89 -5.13
N ALA A 234 1.57 -1.71 -5.73
CA ALA A 234 2.31 -1.53 -6.99
C ALA A 234 3.65 -0.84 -6.76
N HIS A 235 4.60 -1.07 -7.67
CA HIS A 235 6.00 -0.73 -7.44
C HIS A 235 6.62 -0.01 -8.65
N PRO A 236 7.76 0.71 -8.49
CA PRO A 236 8.41 1.43 -9.60
C PRO A 236 8.82 0.56 -10.80
N ASP A 237 8.91 -0.76 -10.63
CA ASP A 237 9.15 -1.76 -11.69
C ASP A 237 7.86 -2.23 -12.42
N ASN A 238 6.71 -1.62 -12.12
CA ASN A 238 5.36 -1.98 -12.58
C ASN A 238 4.82 -3.33 -12.05
N SER A 239 5.51 -4.00 -11.12
CA SER A 239 4.98 -5.20 -10.45
C SER A 239 3.76 -4.87 -9.59
N LEU A 240 2.86 -5.84 -9.42
CA LEU A 240 1.69 -5.74 -8.53
C LEU A 240 1.66 -6.94 -7.58
N THR A 241 1.94 -6.71 -6.31
CA THR A 241 1.92 -7.72 -5.25
C THR A 241 0.58 -7.70 -4.48
N ARG A 242 0.37 -8.71 -3.63
CA ARG A 242 -0.72 -8.74 -2.64
C ARG A 242 -0.11 -8.72 -1.24
N GLY A 243 -0.88 -8.32 -0.24
CA GLY A 243 -0.47 -8.46 1.17
C GLY A 243 -1.63 -8.32 2.15
N THR A 244 -1.33 -8.57 3.42
CA THR A 244 -2.22 -8.37 4.56
C THR A 244 -1.87 -7.08 5.29
N TYR A 245 -2.87 -6.25 5.63
CA TYR A 245 -2.69 -5.06 6.47
C TYR A 245 -2.27 -5.44 7.90
N GLY A 246 -1.38 -4.65 8.49
CA GLY A 246 -0.79 -4.89 9.80
C GLY A 246 0.22 -3.80 10.16
N ARG A 247 1.09 -4.06 11.14
CA ARG A 247 2.02 -3.07 11.73
C ARG A 247 3.02 -2.45 10.74
N LYS A 248 3.14 -2.99 9.53
CA LYS A 248 3.93 -2.42 8.42
C LYS A 248 3.37 -1.10 7.84
N PHE A 249 2.11 -0.74 8.11
CA PHE A 249 1.51 0.57 7.78
C PHE A 249 1.35 1.41 9.06
N LEU A 250 1.97 2.59 9.14
CA LEU A 250 2.01 3.34 10.41
C LEU A 250 0.75 4.16 10.69
N ARG A 251 0.19 4.03 11.91
CA ARG A 251 -0.71 5.04 12.49
C ARG A 251 0.10 6.29 12.84
N ALA A 252 -0.28 7.44 12.30
CA ALA A 252 0.38 8.73 12.58
C ALA A 252 -0.61 9.87 12.81
N ARG A 253 -0.08 11.02 13.25
CA ARG A 253 -0.85 12.23 13.55
C ARG A 253 -1.76 12.68 12.40
N PRO A 254 -2.91 13.32 12.71
CA PRO A 254 -3.87 13.81 11.72
C PRO A 254 -3.26 14.66 10.62
N SER A 255 -2.28 15.51 10.94
CA SER A 255 -1.56 16.32 9.94
C SER A 255 -0.84 15.51 8.86
N MET A 256 -0.48 14.25 9.12
CA MET A 256 0.07 13.34 8.10
C MET A 256 -1.04 12.62 7.31
N GLY A 257 -2.27 12.55 7.81
CA GLY A 257 -3.38 11.92 7.09
C GLY A 257 -3.23 10.42 6.84
N ALA A 258 -2.54 9.70 7.73
CA ALA A 258 -2.32 8.24 7.66
C ALA A 258 -3.62 7.41 7.67
N GLY A 259 -3.56 6.19 7.13
CA GLY A 259 -4.60 5.17 7.28
C GLY A 259 -5.55 5.00 6.09
N PHE A 260 -6.79 4.61 6.37
CA PHE A 260 -7.80 4.22 5.38
C PHE A 260 -8.58 5.42 4.83
N LYS A 261 -8.74 5.49 3.50
CA LYS A 261 -9.50 6.55 2.82
C LYS A 261 -10.36 6.05 1.66
N ASN A 262 -11.55 6.63 1.51
CA ASN A 262 -12.42 6.47 0.33
C ASN A 262 -12.42 7.76 -0.50
N TRP A 263 -12.90 7.65 -1.75
CA TRP A 263 -12.99 8.74 -2.72
C TRP A 263 -14.08 9.73 -2.35
N ARG A 264 -13.73 11.01 -2.16
CA ARG A 264 -14.70 12.07 -1.84
C ARG A 264 -15.78 12.10 -2.93
N PRO A 265 -17.08 12.03 -2.59
CA PRO A 265 -18.13 12.10 -3.60
C PRO A 265 -18.04 13.38 -4.41
N ILE A 266 -18.11 13.25 -5.74
CA ILE A 266 -18.06 14.36 -6.69
C ILE A 266 -19.30 14.40 -7.58
N ARG A 267 -19.69 15.63 -7.94
CA ARG A 267 -20.74 15.89 -8.93
C ARG A 267 -20.27 16.95 -9.93
N LEU A 268 -20.48 16.70 -11.21
CA LEU A 268 -20.41 17.69 -12.27
C LEU A 268 -21.71 18.49 -12.28
N THR A 269 -21.60 19.81 -12.16
CA THR A 269 -22.71 20.77 -12.19
C THR A 269 -22.56 21.71 -13.40
N ASN A 270 -23.61 22.46 -13.75
CA ASN A 270 -23.57 23.49 -14.81
C ASN A 270 -23.06 23.00 -16.18
N TYR A 271 -23.31 21.73 -16.51
CA TYR A 271 -22.94 21.10 -17.79
C TYR A 271 -24.04 21.26 -18.84
N THR A 272 -23.66 21.18 -20.12
CA THR A 272 -24.61 21.06 -21.24
C THR A 272 -24.66 19.62 -21.72
N ALA A 273 -25.83 18.99 -21.73
CA ALA A 273 -26.00 17.67 -22.32
C ALA A 273 -26.00 17.74 -23.85
N SER A 274 -25.21 16.90 -24.52
CA SER A 274 -25.16 16.77 -25.99
C SER A 274 -26.02 15.60 -26.49
N ALA A 275 -26.38 15.64 -27.78
CA ALA A 275 -27.28 14.67 -28.41
C ALA A 275 -26.78 13.21 -28.39
N ASP A 276 -25.47 12.97 -28.22
CA ASP A 276 -24.90 11.62 -28.08
C ASP A 276 -24.93 11.09 -26.63
N GLY A 277 -25.35 11.91 -25.66
CA GLY A 277 -25.36 11.63 -24.22
C GLY A 277 -24.13 12.13 -23.44
N SER A 278 -23.20 12.87 -24.06
CA SER A 278 -22.07 13.46 -23.32
C SER A 278 -22.49 14.68 -22.51
N LEU A 279 -21.82 14.89 -21.37
CA LEU A 279 -21.93 16.11 -20.59
C LEU A 279 -20.73 17.01 -20.91
N LEU A 280 -21.01 18.16 -21.52
CA LEU A 280 -20.01 19.13 -21.99
C LEU A 280 -19.83 20.26 -20.98
N GLY A 281 -18.57 20.68 -20.76
CA GLY A 281 -18.22 21.71 -19.79
C GLY A 281 -18.56 21.31 -18.35
N GLY A 282 -19.11 22.26 -17.59
CA GLY A 282 -19.48 22.08 -16.19
C GLY A 282 -18.35 22.32 -15.18
N VAL A 283 -18.73 22.29 -13.90
CA VAL A 283 -17.86 22.54 -12.73
C VAL A 283 -17.99 21.38 -11.75
N MET A 284 -16.87 20.85 -11.25
CA MET A 284 -16.88 19.79 -10.23
C MET A 284 -17.13 20.36 -8.83
N SER A 285 -18.16 19.87 -8.15
CA SER A 285 -18.43 20.10 -6.74
C SER A 285 -18.10 18.84 -5.92
N PHE A 286 -17.60 19.04 -4.70
CA PHE A 286 -17.09 18.00 -3.80
C PHE A 286 -17.94 17.99 -2.53
N ALA A 287 -18.33 16.80 -2.06
CA ALA A 287 -19.10 16.68 -0.82
C ALA A 287 -18.24 17.07 0.40
N GLY A 288 -18.78 17.91 1.27
CA GLY A 288 -18.20 18.23 2.58
C GLY A 288 -18.15 17.02 3.51
N ASN A 289 -17.31 17.06 4.54
CA ASN A 289 -17.17 15.95 5.49
C ASN A 289 -18.49 15.64 6.23
N SER A 290 -19.36 16.64 6.42
CA SER A 290 -20.71 16.49 6.99
C SER A 290 -21.73 15.82 6.05
N GLU A 291 -21.45 15.73 4.75
CA GLU A 291 -22.32 15.11 3.75
C GLU A 291 -21.98 13.63 3.49
N ILE A 292 -20.95 13.09 4.15
CA ILE A 292 -20.35 11.78 3.87
C ILE A 292 -20.65 10.81 5.04
N PRO A 293 -21.58 9.84 4.89
CA PRO A 293 -22.07 9.05 6.03
C PRO A 293 -21.07 8.09 6.70
N ASP A 294 -19.99 7.71 6.01
CA ASP A 294 -18.92 6.86 6.52
C ASP A 294 -17.62 7.63 6.81
N PHE A 295 -17.66 8.97 6.85
CA PHE A 295 -16.56 9.81 7.29
C PHE A 295 -16.28 9.60 8.79
N SER A 296 -15.01 9.42 9.17
CA SER A 296 -14.64 9.21 10.58
C SER A 296 -13.24 9.74 10.93
N TRP A 297 -13.12 10.26 12.15
CA TRP A 297 -11.85 10.64 12.77
C TRP A 297 -11.18 9.48 13.53
N GLU A 298 -11.86 8.34 13.72
CA GLU A 298 -11.52 7.40 14.80
C GLU A 298 -10.10 6.83 14.69
N GLN A 299 -9.64 6.53 13.47
CA GLN A 299 -8.29 6.02 13.19
C GLN A 299 -7.16 6.95 13.70
N TYR A 300 -7.43 8.24 13.86
CA TYR A 300 -6.46 9.22 14.36
C TYR A 300 -6.54 9.47 15.87
N TYR A 301 -7.74 9.54 16.46
CA TYR A 301 -7.93 9.99 17.85
C TYR A 301 -8.62 8.97 18.78
N GLY A 302 -8.91 7.74 18.34
CA GLY A 302 -9.59 6.71 19.14
C GLY A 302 -11.10 6.64 18.88
N THR A 303 -11.84 5.90 19.71
CA THR A 303 -13.31 5.80 19.62
C THR A 303 -14.03 6.70 20.62
N ASP A 304 -13.45 6.94 21.80
CA ASP A 304 -13.99 7.87 22.78
C ASP A 304 -13.38 9.26 22.57
N ILE A 305 -14.10 10.10 21.81
CA ILE A 305 -13.65 11.45 21.44
C ILE A 305 -14.76 12.46 21.69
N ALA A 306 -14.72 13.14 22.83
CA ALA A 306 -15.54 14.34 23.06
C ALA A 306 -15.12 15.51 22.15
N GLU A 307 -13.81 15.68 21.91
CA GLU A 307 -13.25 16.72 21.03
C GLU A 307 -11.95 16.25 20.34
N PRO A 308 -11.90 16.15 18.99
CA PRO A 308 -10.68 15.82 18.26
C PRO A 308 -9.60 16.92 18.43
N LYS A 309 -8.43 16.57 18.96
CA LYS A 309 -7.33 17.53 19.22
C LYS A 309 -5.98 16.94 18.80
N ASP A 310 -5.31 17.58 17.83
CA ASP A 310 -4.06 17.09 17.23
C ASP A 310 -2.91 16.87 18.23
N ALA A 311 -2.88 17.62 19.32
CA ALA A 311 -1.91 17.38 20.40
C ALA A 311 -2.13 16.07 21.18
N LYS A 312 -3.33 15.47 21.09
CA LYS A 312 -3.77 14.28 21.85
C LYS A 312 -3.91 12.99 21.03
N TRP A 313 -3.78 13.02 19.70
CA TRP A 313 -3.97 11.86 18.79
C TRP A 313 -3.28 10.55 19.25
N ALA A 314 -2.09 10.68 19.83
CA ALA A 314 -1.25 9.56 20.31
C ALA A 314 -1.82 8.87 21.56
N ALA A 315 -2.71 9.53 22.30
CA ALA A 315 -3.38 9.05 23.50
C ALA A 315 -4.86 8.67 23.26
N GLY A 316 -5.29 8.59 22.00
CA GLY A 316 -6.62 8.11 21.63
C GLY A 316 -6.77 6.61 21.88
N GLU A 317 -7.78 6.23 22.67
CA GLU A 317 -8.06 4.83 23.01
C GLU A 317 -9.06 4.20 22.03
N PHE A 318 -8.83 2.93 21.69
CA PHE A 318 -9.63 2.19 20.71
C PHE A 318 -10.49 1.15 21.44
N LEU A 319 -11.76 1.48 21.67
CA LEU A 319 -12.67 0.72 22.52
C LEU A 319 -13.66 -0.10 21.70
N ILE A 320 -13.94 -1.33 22.14
CA ILE A 320 -15.07 -2.15 21.68
C ILE A 320 -15.80 -2.63 22.93
N GLU A 321 -17.07 -2.26 23.08
CA GLU A 321 -17.91 -2.59 24.24
C GLU A 321 -17.29 -2.18 25.61
N GLY A 322 -16.42 -1.16 25.59
CA GLY A 322 -15.68 -0.66 26.75
C GLY A 322 -14.33 -1.33 27.01
N GLU A 323 -14.02 -2.45 26.34
CA GLU A 323 -12.69 -3.05 26.36
C GLU A 323 -11.75 -2.27 25.43
N ALA A 324 -10.54 -1.94 25.89
CA ALA A 324 -9.52 -1.26 25.09
C ALA A 324 -8.64 -2.25 24.29
N TYR A 325 -8.35 -1.89 23.04
CA TYR A 325 -7.60 -2.69 22.07
C TYR A 325 -6.38 -1.92 21.54
N GLU A 326 -5.33 -2.67 21.16
CA GLU A 326 -4.28 -2.15 20.30
C GLU A 326 -4.84 -1.81 18.90
N TYR A 327 -4.37 -0.74 18.26
CA TYR A 327 -4.99 -0.20 17.04
C TYR A 327 -5.20 -1.24 15.91
N TYR A 328 -4.23 -2.12 15.67
CA TYR A 328 -4.34 -3.14 14.61
C TYR A 328 -5.29 -4.28 15.00
N ASP A 329 -5.33 -4.65 16.28
CA ASP A 329 -6.29 -5.64 16.83
C ASP A 329 -7.71 -5.05 16.86
N PHE A 330 -7.86 -3.74 17.14
CA PHE A 330 -9.12 -2.99 16.97
C PHE A 330 -9.61 -3.04 15.53
N VAL A 331 -8.76 -2.65 14.57
CA VAL A 331 -9.10 -2.68 13.13
C VAL A 331 -9.60 -4.07 12.74
N ARG A 332 -8.85 -5.13 13.05
CA ARG A 332 -9.27 -6.49 12.71
C ARG A 332 -10.56 -6.90 13.42
N THR A 333 -10.72 -6.59 14.71
CA THR A 333 -11.91 -6.96 15.48
C THR A 333 -13.17 -6.24 14.99
N ARG A 334 -13.07 -4.94 14.66
CA ARG A 334 -14.15 -4.18 14.01
C ARG A 334 -14.53 -4.75 12.65
N MET A 335 -13.54 -5.08 11.81
CA MET A 335 -13.80 -5.67 10.49
C MET A 335 -14.34 -7.11 10.56
N ALA A 336 -14.07 -7.85 11.64
CA ALA A 336 -14.67 -9.15 11.94
C ALA A 336 -16.13 -9.06 12.46
N GLY A 337 -16.68 -7.85 12.62
CA GLY A 337 -18.04 -7.63 13.13
C GLY A 337 -18.13 -7.49 14.66
N GLY A 338 -17.03 -7.18 15.34
CA GLY A 338 -16.97 -6.90 16.79
C GLY A 338 -16.51 -8.08 17.65
N SER A 339 -16.64 -9.32 17.17
CA SER A 339 -16.16 -10.52 17.88
C SER A 339 -15.10 -11.25 17.07
N LEU A 340 -13.83 -11.14 17.50
CA LEU A 340 -12.70 -11.78 16.85
C LEU A 340 -12.17 -12.96 17.67
N THR A 341 -12.25 -14.15 17.08
CA THR A 341 -11.55 -15.34 17.53
C THR A 341 -10.33 -15.62 16.66
N TYR A 342 -9.19 -15.89 17.30
CA TYR A 342 -7.96 -16.30 16.65
C TYR A 342 -7.84 -17.82 16.61
N GLN A 343 -7.39 -18.37 15.49
CA GLN A 343 -6.99 -19.78 15.36
C GLN A 343 -5.45 -19.82 15.21
N PRO A 344 -4.66 -20.05 16.28
CA PRO A 344 -3.22 -19.73 16.25
C PRO A 344 -2.41 -20.45 15.18
N LEU A 345 -2.82 -21.68 14.81
CA LEU A 345 -2.23 -22.45 13.72
C LEU A 345 -2.45 -21.79 12.35
N GLU A 346 -3.62 -21.21 12.14
CA GLU A 346 -3.99 -20.54 10.90
C GLU A 346 -3.39 -19.12 10.83
N GLU A 347 -3.25 -18.44 11.97
CA GLU A 347 -2.45 -17.19 12.03
C GLU A 347 -0.99 -17.44 11.66
N LEU A 348 -0.35 -18.44 12.28
CA LEU A 348 1.04 -18.79 11.95
C LEU A 348 1.19 -19.14 10.46
N ARG A 349 0.28 -19.96 9.92
CA ARG A 349 0.24 -20.31 8.50
C ARG A 349 0.18 -19.07 7.59
N ASN A 350 -0.77 -18.17 7.82
CA ASN A 350 -0.95 -17.01 6.96
C ASN A 350 0.20 -16.00 7.08
N MET A 351 0.80 -15.85 8.26
CA MET A 351 2.01 -15.04 8.46
C MET A 351 3.25 -15.68 7.80
N MET A 352 3.42 -17.01 7.89
CA MET A 352 4.49 -17.73 7.19
C MET A 352 4.37 -17.55 5.66
N ARG A 353 3.16 -17.68 5.11
CA ARG A 353 2.88 -17.49 3.67
C ARG A 353 3.11 -16.05 3.22
N SER A 354 2.59 -15.05 3.93
CA SER A 354 2.84 -13.64 3.62
C SER A 354 4.32 -13.28 3.68
N ASN A 355 5.08 -13.85 4.63
CA ASN A 355 6.53 -13.66 4.69
C ASN A 355 7.22 -14.35 3.50
N CYS A 356 6.72 -15.49 3.02
CA CYS A 356 7.24 -16.14 1.80
C CYS A 356 6.96 -15.32 0.54
N GLU A 357 5.78 -14.68 0.45
CA GLU A 357 5.43 -13.73 -0.62
C GLU A 357 6.39 -12.52 -0.61
N ASP A 358 6.59 -11.88 0.56
CA ASP A 358 7.52 -10.75 0.72
C ASP A 358 9.00 -11.17 0.41
N ILE A 359 9.42 -12.43 0.67
CA ILE A 359 10.75 -12.96 0.29
C ILE A 359 10.89 -13.17 -1.22
N LYS A 360 9.87 -13.74 -1.88
CA LYS A 360 9.87 -13.96 -3.34
C LYS A 360 9.90 -12.64 -4.09
N TYR A 361 9.10 -11.67 -3.65
CA TYR A 361 9.10 -10.30 -4.18
C TYR A 361 10.48 -9.61 -3.98
N ARG A 362 11.17 -9.87 -2.87
CA ARG A 362 12.56 -9.40 -2.69
C ARG A 362 13.51 -9.97 -3.76
N ALA A 363 13.33 -11.23 -4.18
CA ALA A 363 14.15 -11.83 -5.22
C ALA A 363 13.98 -11.12 -6.57
N GLU A 364 12.73 -10.83 -6.97
CA GLU A 364 12.45 -10.08 -8.21
C GLU A 364 13.17 -8.71 -8.20
N ALA A 365 13.15 -7.98 -7.08
CA ALA A 365 13.85 -6.70 -6.92
C ALA A 365 15.38 -6.81 -6.98
N VAL A 366 15.97 -7.86 -6.38
CA VAL A 366 17.42 -8.12 -6.50
C VAL A 366 17.79 -8.47 -7.94
N ASP A 367 17.00 -9.32 -8.60
CA ASP A 367 17.26 -9.73 -9.99
C ASP A 367 17.10 -8.57 -10.99
N ILE A 368 16.31 -7.53 -10.68
CA ILE A 368 16.30 -6.27 -11.44
C ILE A 368 17.65 -5.55 -11.32
N ALA A 369 18.15 -5.35 -10.10
CA ALA A 369 19.43 -4.69 -9.85
C ALA A 369 20.62 -5.44 -10.48
N ILE A 370 20.62 -6.77 -10.40
CA ILE A 370 21.69 -7.63 -10.97
C ILE A 370 21.68 -7.58 -12.50
N ARG A 371 20.50 -7.54 -13.15
CA ARG A 371 20.38 -7.35 -14.61
C ARG A 371 20.78 -5.94 -15.07
N ALA A 372 20.56 -4.92 -14.25
CA ALA A 372 21.06 -3.57 -14.49
C ALA A 372 22.59 -3.43 -14.27
N GLY A 373 23.23 -4.44 -13.67
CA GLY A 373 24.68 -4.51 -13.52
C GLY A 373 25.27 -3.57 -12.46
N ILE A 374 24.43 -3.00 -11.59
CA ILE A 374 24.83 -2.00 -10.57
C ILE A 374 25.90 -2.54 -9.62
N GLN A 375 25.85 -3.85 -9.31
CA GLN A 375 26.86 -4.57 -8.53
C GLN A 375 28.28 -4.52 -9.12
N ASN A 376 28.43 -4.20 -10.40
CA ASN A 376 29.73 -4.08 -11.06
C ASN A 376 30.33 -2.66 -10.99
N LYS A 377 29.56 -1.65 -10.55
CA LYS A 377 30.04 -0.28 -10.41
C LYS A 377 30.91 -0.10 -9.15
N ALA A 378 31.69 0.98 -9.09
CA ALA A 378 32.35 1.39 -7.85
C ALA A 378 31.30 1.80 -6.79
N GLN A 379 31.67 1.70 -5.51
CA GLN A 379 30.82 2.15 -4.41
C GLN A 379 30.77 3.69 -4.39
N PRO A 380 29.60 4.33 -4.21
CA PRO A 380 29.54 5.77 -3.95
C PRO A 380 30.24 6.13 -2.63
N GLY A 381 30.97 7.24 -2.61
CA GLY A 381 31.68 7.70 -1.39
C GLY A 381 30.77 8.15 -0.23
N ARG A 382 29.45 8.20 -0.45
CA ARG A 382 28.41 8.48 0.55
C ARG A 382 27.13 7.70 0.24
N LEU A 383 26.38 7.39 1.28
CA LEU A 383 24.96 7.01 1.18
C LEU A 383 24.11 8.20 0.68
N PRO A 384 22.89 7.95 0.15
CA PRO A 384 21.93 9.01 -0.14
C PRO A 384 21.47 9.79 1.11
N PRO A 385 20.85 10.98 0.96
CA PRO A 385 20.34 11.80 2.07
C PRO A 385 19.43 11.06 3.06
N ASN A 386 18.68 10.07 2.57
CA ASN A 386 17.96 9.07 3.36
C ASN A 386 17.95 7.75 2.55
N ILE A 387 18.16 6.59 3.19
CA ILE A 387 18.19 5.32 2.44
C ILE A 387 16.80 4.82 2.04
N TYR A 388 15.74 5.24 2.75
CA TYR A 388 14.39 4.69 2.58
C TYR A 388 13.54 5.41 1.52
N GLY A 389 13.88 6.65 1.20
CA GLY A 389 13.25 7.44 0.14
C GLY A 389 14.23 8.48 -0.40
N THR A 390 14.63 8.30 -1.66
CA THR A 390 15.57 9.15 -2.38
C THR A 390 15.19 9.17 -3.87
N GLU A 391 16.17 9.30 -4.77
CA GLU A 391 15.98 9.37 -6.23
C GLU A 391 17.16 8.68 -6.96
N GLY A 392 16.97 8.32 -8.23
CA GLY A 392 18.00 7.69 -9.08
C GLY A 392 18.33 6.25 -8.69
N GLU A 393 19.55 5.80 -9.02
CA GLU A 393 19.95 4.37 -8.96
C GLU A 393 19.74 3.71 -7.59
N TRP A 394 19.74 4.49 -6.50
CA TRP A 394 19.42 3.96 -5.18
C TRP A 394 17.92 3.65 -5.04
N GLU A 395 17.04 4.55 -5.47
CA GLU A 395 15.58 4.33 -5.44
C GLU A 395 15.18 3.18 -6.36
N ASP A 396 15.82 3.08 -7.54
CA ASP A 396 15.54 2.06 -8.56
C ASP A 396 15.97 0.63 -8.16
N PHE A 397 17.12 0.48 -7.48
CA PHE A 397 17.81 -0.83 -7.35
C PHE A 397 18.10 -1.30 -5.92
N SER A 398 17.95 -0.43 -4.91
CA SER A 398 18.14 -0.80 -3.51
C SER A 398 16.91 -1.53 -2.93
N THR A 399 17.07 -2.14 -1.75
CA THR A 399 15.97 -2.82 -1.04
C THR A 399 15.68 -2.36 0.41
N PRO A 400 16.15 -1.22 0.96
CA PRO A 400 16.08 -0.96 2.40
C PRO A 400 14.64 -0.85 2.93
N SER A 401 13.75 -0.16 2.21
CA SER A 401 12.33 -0.04 2.60
C SER A 401 11.57 -1.38 2.49
N ARG A 402 11.98 -2.23 1.54
CA ARG A 402 11.46 -3.59 1.31
C ARG A 402 11.94 -4.54 2.40
N ASP A 403 13.21 -4.44 2.76
CA ASP A 403 13.87 -5.26 3.78
C ASP A 403 13.43 -4.86 5.20
N ALA A 404 13.15 -3.58 5.43
CA ALA A 404 12.51 -3.08 6.65
C ALA A 404 11.07 -3.62 6.81
N ARG A 405 10.26 -3.61 5.75
CA ARG A 405 8.93 -4.25 5.72
C ARG A 405 9.01 -5.75 6.02
N LEU A 406 9.96 -6.45 5.41
CA LEU A 406 10.18 -7.90 5.62
C LEU A 406 10.58 -8.21 7.07
N LYS A 407 11.55 -7.48 7.64
CA LYS A 407 11.96 -7.63 9.05
C LYS A 407 10.81 -7.35 10.02
N THR A 408 10.02 -6.32 9.73
CA THR A 408 8.81 -5.97 10.50
C THR A 408 7.81 -7.13 10.49
N ALA A 409 7.53 -7.74 9.34
CA ALA A 409 6.63 -8.89 9.24
C ALA A 409 7.15 -10.14 9.99
N PHE A 410 8.47 -10.36 10.01
CA PHE A 410 9.10 -11.39 10.83
C PHE A 410 8.99 -11.14 12.34
N LYS A 411 9.13 -9.88 12.78
CA LYS A 411 8.94 -9.46 14.18
C LYS A 411 7.48 -9.50 14.61
N GLU A 412 6.57 -9.09 13.74
CA GLU A 412 5.12 -9.18 13.94
C GLU A 412 4.66 -10.63 14.09
N LYS A 413 5.16 -11.55 13.24
CA LYS A 413 4.96 -13.01 13.41
C LYS A 413 5.42 -13.52 14.77
N PHE A 414 6.59 -13.09 15.25
CA PHE A 414 7.10 -13.47 16.57
C PHE A 414 6.17 -12.99 17.69
N ASP A 415 5.86 -11.68 17.71
CA ASP A 415 5.04 -11.04 18.73
C ASP A 415 3.62 -11.62 18.79
N THR A 416 2.97 -11.81 17.64
CA THR A 416 1.61 -12.34 17.57
C THR A 416 1.53 -13.77 18.09
N ILE A 417 2.43 -14.67 17.68
CA ILE A 417 2.36 -16.06 18.13
C ILE A 417 2.75 -16.20 19.61
N GLN A 418 3.69 -15.40 20.12
CA GLN A 418 3.95 -15.31 21.55
C GLN A 418 2.70 -14.84 22.32
N ARG A 419 2.00 -13.80 21.84
CA ARG A 419 0.74 -13.34 22.45
C ARG A 419 -0.32 -14.44 22.44
N LEU A 420 -0.59 -15.09 21.30
CA LEU A 420 -1.63 -16.11 21.20
C LEU A 420 -1.36 -17.36 22.07
N VAL A 421 -0.09 -17.73 22.28
CA VAL A 421 0.30 -18.78 23.24
C VAL A 421 0.01 -18.35 24.69
N ASN A 422 0.32 -17.10 25.05
CA ASN A 422 0.03 -16.56 26.36
C ASN A 422 -1.48 -16.45 26.62
N ASP A 423 -2.23 -15.90 25.66
CA ASP A 423 -3.70 -15.79 25.70
C ASP A 423 -4.35 -17.18 25.86
N HIS A 424 -3.81 -18.22 25.22
CA HIS A 424 -4.25 -19.60 25.39
C HIS A 424 -3.96 -20.14 26.81
N ARG A 425 -2.76 -19.91 27.35
CA ARG A 425 -2.41 -20.29 28.74
C ARG A 425 -3.28 -19.60 29.79
N LEU A 426 -3.78 -18.40 29.48
CA LEU A 426 -4.75 -17.66 30.31
C LEU A 426 -6.21 -18.11 30.12
N GLY A 427 -6.49 -19.09 29.25
CA GLY A 427 -7.86 -19.55 28.98
C GLY A 427 -8.72 -18.52 28.23
N SER A 428 -8.11 -17.63 27.44
CA SER A 428 -8.82 -16.56 26.74
C SER A 428 -9.85 -17.11 25.75
N LYS A 429 -11.12 -16.73 25.93
CA LYS A 429 -12.24 -17.06 25.04
C LYS A 429 -12.05 -16.59 23.59
N ARG A 430 -11.09 -15.69 23.33
CA ARG A 430 -10.72 -15.24 21.99
C ARG A 430 -9.80 -16.23 21.25
N ILE A 431 -9.31 -17.29 21.89
CA ILE A 431 -8.50 -18.33 21.26
C ILE A 431 -9.36 -19.57 20.96
N VAL A 432 -9.35 -20.01 19.70
CA VAL A 432 -9.99 -21.25 19.26
C VAL A 432 -8.90 -22.25 18.86
N TYR A 433 -8.70 -23.25 19.71
CA TYR A 433 -7.77 -24.36 19.50
C TYR A 433 -8.37 -25.64 20.14
N THR A 434 -8.21 -26.78 19.49
CA THR A 434 -8.85 -28.06 19.85
C THR A 434 -7.89 -29.25 19.89
N GLY A 435 -6.59 -29.03 19.69
CA GLY A 435 -5.55 -30.06 19.82
C GLY A 435 -5.06 -30.22 21.26
N THR A 436 -4.06 -31.09 21.45
CA THR A 436 -3.53 -31.46 22.78
C THR A 436 -2.24 -30.75 23.17
N SER A 437 -1.54 -30.11 22.23
CA SER A 437 -0.29 -29.37 22.49
C SER A 437 -0.11 -28.23 21.49
N LEU A 438 -0.56 -27.04 21.87
CA LEU A 438 -0.51 -25.85 21.01
C LEU A 438 0.92 -25.56 20.53
N ILE A 439 1.93 -25.73 21.40
CA ILE A 439 3.34 -25.55 21.03
C ILE A 439 3.79 -26.58 20.00
N GLY A 440 3.44 -27.87 20.20
CA GLY A 440 3.79 -28.94 19.27
C GLY A 440 3.16 -28.77 17.89
N ASP A 441 1.88 -28.37 17.84
CA ASP A 441 1.20 -28.08 16.58
C ASP A 441 1.74 -26.81 15.90
N LEU A 442 2.07 -25.75 16.66
CA LEU A 442 2.72 -24.55 16.09
C LEU A 442 4.09 -24.89 15.49
N ILE A 443 4.90 -25.72 16.15
CA ILE A 443 6.18 -26.23 15.62
C ILE A 443 5.95 -26.99 14.30
N LYS A 444 4.96 -27.88 14.26
CA LYS A 444 4.60 -28.68 13.07
C LYS A 444 4.13 -27.80 11.90
N ILE A 445 3.28 -26.81 12.15
CA ILE A 445 2.85 -25.85 11.11
C ILE A 445 4.03 -24.99 10.64
N TYR A 446 4.92 -24.57 11.55
CA TYR A 446 6.14 -23.84 11.19
C TYR A 446 6.99 -24.64 10.20
N ASP A 447 7.26 -25.92 10.48
CA ASP A 447 8.09 -26.78 9.63
C ASP A 447 7.45 -27.02 8.25
N GLN A 448 6.15 -27.28 8.21
CA GLN A 448 5.41 -27.47 6.95
C GLN A 448 5.52 -26.22 6.05
N GLU A 449 5.16 -25.05 6.57
CA GLU A 449 5.14 -23.82 5.77
C GLU A 449 6.56 -23.28 5.49
N ALA A 450 7.55 -23.57 6.35
CA ALA A 450 8.96 -23.23 6.10
C ALA A 450 9.58 -24.10 5.00
N SER A 451 9.31 -25.41 4.99
CA SER A 451 9.79 -26.33 3.95
C SER A 451 9.19 -26.07 2.56
N ALA A 452 7.95 -25.55 2.52
CA ALA A 452 7.27 -25.15 1.29
C ALA A 452 7.77 -23.83 0.70
N CYS A 453 8.63 -23.09 1.41
CA CYS A 453 9.13 -21.79 0.99
C CYS A 453 10.63 -21.82 0.66
N THR A 454 10.92 -21.90 -0.64
CA THR A 454 12.25 -21.78 -1.23
C THR A 454 12.31 -20.61 -2.20
N ILE A 455 13.48 -19.97 -2.29
CA ILE A 455 13.89 -19.12 -3.43
C ILE A 455 15.22 -19.62 -3.98
N SER A 456 15.53 -19.26 -5.22
CA SER A 456 16.84 -19.48 -5.83
C SER A 456 17.32 -18.18 -6.46
N TYR A 457 18.62 -17.93 -6.42
CA TYR A 457 19.27 -16.79 -7.07
C TYR A 457 20.50 -17.26 -7.85
N ALA A 458 20.89 -16.53 -8.90
CA ALA A 458 22.16 -16.75 -9.58
C ALA A 458 23.29 -16.03 -8.83
N ARG A 459 24.36 -16.75 -8.48
CA ARG A 459 25.61 -16.17 -7.96
C ARG A 459 26.31 -15.33 -9.03
N THR A 460 27.36 -14.60 -8.64
CA THR A 460 28.16 -13.74 -9.52
C THR A 460 28.91 -14.51 -10.63
N ASP A 461 29.02 -15.84 -10.54
CA ASP A 461 29.51 -16.74 -11.60
C ASP A 461 28.39 -17.32 -12.50
N GLY A 462 27.13 -16.99 -12.24
CA GLY A 462 25.95 -17.54 -12.93
C GLY A 462 25.42 -18.86 -12.36
N SER A 463 26.10 -19.48 -11.40
CA SER A 463 25.64 -20.74 -10.78
C SER A 463 24.47 -20.50 -9.80
N ALA A 464 23.51 -21.43 -9.76
CA ALA A 464 22.31 -21.26 -8.94
C ALA A 464 22.55 -21.63 -7.46
N ARG A 465 22.09 -20.77 -6.55
CA ARG A 465 22.04 -21.02 -5.09
C ARG A 465 20.58 -20.97 -4.63
N THR A 466 20.12 -22.05 -4.03
CA THR A 466 18.78 -22.14 -3.42
C THR A 466 18.87 -21.89 -1.92
N LEU A 467 17.91 -21.13 -1.37
CA LEU A 467 17.78 -20.81 0.06
C LEU A 467 16.35 -21.13 0.52
N GLY A 468 16.21 -21.75 1.68
CA GLY A 468 14.93 -21.97 2.35
C GLY A 468 14.54 -20.82 3.27
N TYR A 469 13.29 -20.84 3.75
CA TYR A 469 12.78 -19.84 4.71
C TYR A 469 13.70 -19.62 5.92
N GLU A 470 14.23 -20.70 6.49
CA GLU A 470 15.12 -20.64 7.65
C GLU A 470 16.49 -20.05 7.34
N ASP A 471 17.00 -20.19 6.11
CA ASP A 471 18.25 -19.54 5.70
C ASP A 471 18.06 -18.02 5.63
N ILE A 472 16.96 -17.59 5.00
CA ILE A 472 16.58 -16.18 4.93
C ILE A 472 16.33 -15.60 6.33
N ARG A 473 15.67 -16.34 7.24
CA ARG A 473 15.49 -15.91 8.64
C ARG A 473 16.84 -15.73 9.36
N LYS A 474 17.75 -16.71 9.29
CA LYS A 474 19.07 -16.64 9.93
C LYS A 474 19.92 -15.49 9.37
N ARG A 475 19.76 -15.19 8.08
CA ARG A 475 20.48 -14.11 7.36
C ARG A 475 19.75 -12.77 7.35
N MET A 476 18.60 -12.63 8.00
CA MET A 476 17.68 -11.48 7.82
C MET A 476 18.34 -10.11 8.02
N PHE A 477 19.27 -10.00 8.96
CA PHE A 477 20.02 -8.76 9.27
C PHE A 477 21.40 -8.70 8.60
N LEU A 478 21.74 -9.70 7.78
CA LEU A 478 22.91 -9.74 6.89
C LEU A 478 22.53 -9.40 5.43
N LEU A 479 21.25 -9.52 5.05
CA LEU A 479 20.73 -9.16 3.73
C LEU A 479 21.14 -7.71 3.36
N SER A 480 22.05 -7.54 2.38
CA SER A 480 22.43 -6.19 1.95
C SER A 480 21.32 -5.53 1.15
N PHE A 481 20.98 -4.30 1.56
CA PHE A 481 20.01 -3.46 0.88
C PHE A 481 20.64 -2.58 -0.20
N ASP A 482 21.93 -2.26 -0.06
CA ASP A 482 22.70 -1.44 -0.98
C ASP A 482 22.79 -2.14 -2.35
N PRO A 483 22.63 -1.42 -3.48
CA PRO A 483 22.54 -2.03 -4.80
C PRO A 483 23.89 -2.39 -5.44
N TYR A 484 24.99 -1.91 -4.87
CA TYR A 484 26.35 -2.05 -5.40
C TYR A 484 27.07 -3.28 -4.85
N HIS A 485 26.66 -3.86 -3.72
CA HIS A 485 27.22 -5.15 -3.26
C HIS A 485 26.89 -6.32 -4.18
N CYS A 486 27.80 -7.31 -4.22
CA CYS A 486 27.62 -8.56 -4.96
C CYS A 486 26.33 -9.30 -4.55
N VAL A 487 25.78 -10.11 -5.45
CA VAL A 487 24.48 -10.79 -5.24
C VAL A 487 24.48 -11.73 -4.03
N GLU A 488 25.63 -12.31 -3.70
CA GLU A 488 25.83 -13.13 -2.49
C GLU A 488 25.64 -12.30 -1.21
N ARG A 489 26.13 -11.05 -1.17
CA ARG A 489 25.89 -10.10 -0.07
C ARG A 489 24.47 -9.54 -0.08
N ARG A 490 23.85 -9.34 -1.25
CA ARG A 490 22.40 -9.05 -1.34
C ARG A 490 21.56 -10.15 -0.67
N TRP A 491 22.03 -11.40 -0.67
CA TRP A 491 21.43 -12.54 0.05
C TRP A 491 22.10 -12.93 1.37
N GLY A 492 22.86 -12.00 1.97
CA GLY A 492 23.41 -12.15 3.32
C GLY A 492 24.38 -13.32 3.50
N ALA A 493 25.07 -13.74 2.43
CA ALA A 493 26.09 -14.77 2.49
C ALA A 493 27.25 -14.34 3.42
N SER A 494 27.70 -15.29 4.23
CA SER A 494 28.71 -15.08 5.27
C SER A 494 29.82 -16.14 5.30
N THR A 495 29.62 -17.31 4.66
CA THR A 495 30.62 -18.38 4.63
C THR A 495 31.59 -18.19 3.44
N PRO A 496 32.86 -18.62 3.54
CA PRO A 496 33.85 -18.47 2.48
C PRO A 496 33.44 -19.12 1.15
N GLU A 497 32.76 -20.26 1.20
CA GLU A 497 32.41 -21.08 0.04
C GLU A 497 31.29 -20.43 -0.79
N GLU A 498 30.32 -19.81 -0.12
CA GLU A 498 29.25 -19.08 -0.79
C GLU A 498 29.73 -17.72 -1.28
N LEU A 499 30.65 -17.07 -0.56
CA LEU A 499 31.27 -15.80 -0.94
C LEU A 499 32.39 -15.93 -1.99
N ALA A 500 32.86 -17.13 -2.32
CA ALA A 500 33.99 -17.36 -3.23
C ALA A 500 33.79 -16.75 -4.65
N THR A 501 32.55 -16.47 -5.04
CA THR A 501 32.20 -15.85 -6.32
C THR A 501 31.97 -14.35 -6.25
N CYS A 502 31.81 -13.79 -5.05
CA CYS A 502 31.57 -12.37 -4.81
C CYS A 502 32.79 -11.54 -5.22
N ARG A 503 32.59 -10.55 -6.09
CA ARG A 503 33.66 -9.67 -6.63
C ARG A 503 33.82 -8.35 -5.86
N ASP A 504 33.26 -8.25 -4.66
CA ASP A 504 33.35 -7.05 -3.83
C ASP A 504 34.78 -6.83 -3.33
N GLY A 505 35.44 -5.77 -3.81
CA GLY A 505 36.74 -5.34 -3.31
C GLY A 505 36.70 -4.81 -1.86
N ALA A 506 37.87 -4.55 -1.28
CA ALA A 506 38.01 -4.16 0.12
C ALA A 506 37.14 -2.96 0.56
N GLU A 507 36.89 -1.99 -0.33
CA GLU A 507 35.98 -0.87 -0.08
C GLU A 507 34.53 -1.32 0.09
N LYS A 508 33.99 -2.14 -0.82
CA LYS A 508 32.63 -2.67 -0.70
C LYS A 508 32.46 -3.57 0.53
N GLN A 509 33.46 -4.39 0.84
CA GLN A 509 33.49 -5.18 2.08
C GLN A 509 33.49 -4.29 3.33
N ALA A 510 34.20 -3.16 3.29
CA ALA A 510 34.23 -2.16 4.36
C ALA A 510 32.88 -1.44 4.55
N TRP A 511 32.19 -1.11 3.45
CA TRP A 511 30.83 -0.55 3.45
C TRP A 511 29.80 -1.53 3.99
N TYR A 512 29.79 -2.76 3.48
CA TYR A 512 28.95 -3.84 3.99
C TYR A 512 29.12 -4.01 5.51
N ALA A 513 30.36 -3.96 6.02
CA ALA A 513 30.61 -4.04 7.46
C ALA A 513 30.04 -2.83 8.25
N ALA A 514 30.21 -1.60 7.73
CA ALA A 514 29.73 -0.38 8.39
C ALA A 514 28.19 -0.28 8.44
N GLU A 515 27.50 -0.75 7.40
CA GLU A 515 26.04 -0.76 7.28
C GLU A 515 25.31 -1.73 8.22
N GLN A 516 26.00 -2.55 9.01
CA GLN A 516 25.35 -3.57 9.84
C GLN A 516 24.26 -3.00 10.76
N LYS A 517 24.48 -1.80 11.31
CA LYS A 517 23.48 -1.13 12.17
C LYS A 517 22.25 -0.68 11.39
N LEU A 518 22.41 -0.23 10.14
CA LEU A 518 21.30 0.07 9.23
C LEU A 518 20.53 -1.22 8.87
N ARG A 519 21.24 -2.34 8.66
CA ARG A 519 20.59 -3.64 8.41
C ARG A 519 19.83 -4.17 9.62
N ASN A 520 20.28 -3.88 10.85
CA ASN A 520 19.56 -4.25 12.08
C ASN A 520 18.23 -3.49 12.25
N GLN A 521 18.08 -2.30 11.65
CA GLN A 521 16.88 -1.48 11.77
C GLN A 521 15.67 -2.10 11.02
N ILE A 522 14.48 -1.99 11.62
CA ILE A 522 13.21 -2.47 11.06
C ILE A 522 12.21 -1.34 10.79
N ASP A 523 12.25 -0.28 11.58
CA ASP A 523 11.46 0.93 11.36
C ASP A 523 12.03 1.73 10.17
N ARG A 524 11.17 2.38 9.37
CA ARG A 524 11.62 3.26 8.29
C ARG A 524 11.54 4.71 8.76
N THR A 525 12.68 5.36 8.91
CA THR A 525 12.83 6.73 9.46
C THR A 525 13.19 7.70 8.33
N TYR A 526 12.18 8.19 7.61
CA TYR A 526 12.34 9.06 6.43
C TYR A 526 12.75 10.49 6.79
N GLU A 527 12.47 10.90 8.02
CA GLU A 527 12.81 12.21 8.58
C GLU A 527 14.29 12.35 9.00
N ALA A 528 15.01 11.23 9.17
CA ALA A 528 16.38 11.21 9.65
C ALA A 528 17.41 11.39 8.52
N ARG A 529 18.50 12.11 8.79
CA ARG A 529 19.62 12.31 7.85
C ARG A 529 20.52 11.07 7.78
N MET A 530 20.87 10.58 6.58
CA MET A 530 21.67 9.35 6.40
C MET A 530 22.84 9.43 5.40
N ASP A 531 23.21 10.61 4.87
CA ASP A 531 24.31 10.80 3.89
C ASP A 531 25.73 10.65 4.49
N HIS A 532 25.92 9.61 5.29
CA HIS A 532 27.19 9.21 5.86
C HIS A 532 28.15 8.76 4.76
N ASP A 533 29.41 9.17 4.92
CA ASP A 533 30.56 8.48 4.34
C ASP A 533 30.96 7.29 5.22
N LEU A 534 31.83 6.42 4.70
CA LEU A 534 32.31 5.22 5.39
C LEU A 534 32.94 5.51 6.77
N ALA A 535 33.65 6.62 6.92
CA ALA A 535 34.28 6.99 8.19
C ALA A 535 33.23 7.43 9.22
N SER A 536 32.30 8.29 8.79
CA SER A 536 31.14 8.72 9.58
C SER A 536 30.31 7.52 10.05
N LEU A 537 29.95 6.58 9.16
CA LEU A 537 29.12 5.43 9.49
C LEU A 537 29.79 4.49 10.49
N ARG A 538 31.13 4.34 10.42
CA ARG A 538 31.95 3.59 11.38
C ARG A 538 32.07 4.28 12.75
N SER A 539 32.02 5.62 12.82
CA SER A 539 32.13 6.34 14.09
C SER A 539 30.91 6.09 15.01
N PRO A 540 31.11 5.85 16.31
CA PRO A 540 30.01 5.58 17.25
C PRO A 540 29.11 6.81 17.47
N GLY A 541 27.82 6.55 17.73
CA GLY A 541 26.81 7.59 17.93
C GLY A 541 26.45 8.39 16.67
N GLY A 542 25.44 9.25 16.78
CA GLY A 542 24.91 10.07 15.68
C GLY A 542 23.53 9.62 15.19
N GLU A 543 22.83 10.55 14.54
CA GLU A 543 21.54 10.31 13.88
C GLU A 543 21.71 9.40 12.65
N GLY A 544 20.64 8.72 12.22
CA GLY A 544 20.57 8.06 10.92
C GLY A 544 21.33 6.74 10.74
N LYS A 545 22.19 6.35 11.68
CA LYS A 545 23.10 5.19 11.54
C LYS A 545 22.50 3.81 11.87
N GLY A 546 21.21 3.70 12.17
CA GLY A 546 20.60 2.43 12.55
C GLY A 546 20.75 2.05 14.03
N VAL A 547 20.63 0.75 14.34
CA VAL A 547 20.59 0.23 15.73
C VAL A 547 21.65 -0.85 15.97
N ASP A 548 22.23 -0.89 17.18
CA ASP A 548 23.32 -1.83 17.51
C ASP A 548 22.88 -3.30 17.57
N VAL A 549 21.67 -3.56 18.05
CA VAL A 549 21.13 -4.91 18.28
C VAL A 549 19.91 -5.14 17.38
N ALA A 550 19.94 -6.21 16.59
CA ALA A 550 18.80 -6.63 15.79
C ALA A 550 17.68 -7.23 16.67
N PRO A 551 16.39 -6.98 16.37
CA PRO A 551 15.29 -7.53 17.15
C PRO A 551 15.13 -9.04 16.97
N VAL A 552 14.67 -9.73 18.03
CA VAL A 552 14.43 -11.18 18.02
C VAL A 552 13.31 -11.53 17.05
N ILE A 553 13.59 -12.49 16.15
CA ILE A 553 12.63 -13.03 15.15
C ILE A 553 12.63 -14.58 15.10
N ASP A 554 13.37 -15.25 16.00
CA ASP A 554 13.50 -16.71 15.99
C ASP A 554 12.32 -17.39 16.71
N LEU A 555 11.15 -17.33 16.06
CA LEU A 555 9.93 -17.94 16.58
C LEU A 555 10.08 -19.46 16.74
N ARG A 556 10.87 -20.12 15.89
CA ARG A 556 11.09 -21.56 15.99
C ARG A 556 11.93 -21.93 17.21
N GLY A 557 13.06 -21.24 17.42
CA GLY A 557 13.90 -21.44 18.60
C GLY A 557 13.14 -21.13 19.90
N TRP A 558 12.30 -20.09 19.91
CA TRP A 558 11.42 -19.80 21.05
C TRP A 558 10.39 -20.92 21.28
N LEU A 559 9.65 -21.36 20.25
CA LEU A 559 8.70 -22.47 20.39
C LEU A 559 9.37 -23.77 20.88
N GLN A 560 10.60 -24.06 20.43
CA GLN A 560 11.37 -25.21 20.91
C GLN A 560 11.76 -25.07 22.39
N ALA A 561 12.14 -23.88 22.86
CA ALA A 561 12.39 -23.62 24.27
C ALA A 561 11.10 -23.77 25.11
N GLU A 562 9.98 -23.23 24.64
CA GLU A 562 8.66 -23.34 25.29
C GLU A 562 8.09 -24.76 25.33
N LEU A 563 8.58 -25.67 24.47
CA LEU A 563 8.23 -27.09 24.50
C LEU A 563 8.98 -27.85 25.62
N VAL A 564 10.20 -27.42 25.93
CA VAL A 564 11.08 -28.05 26.93
C VAL A 564 10.90 -27.42 28.32
N SER A 565 10.72 -26.10 28.39
CA SER A 565 10.56 -25.32 29.62
C SER A 565 9.50 -24.23 29.39
N PRO A 566 8.20 -24.55 29.52
CA PRO A 566 7.12 -23.60 29.27
C PRO A 566 7.18 -22.40 30.21
N THR A 567 7.13 -21.18 29.66
CA THR A 567 7.04 -19.96 30.49
C THR A 567 5.68 -19.82 31.15
N ALA A 568 5.67 -19.34 32.40
CA ALA A 568 4.44 -19.03 33.12
C ALA A 568 3.62 -17.96 32.38
N PRO A 569 2.27 -18.05 32.36
CA PRO A 569 1.45 -17.04 31.71
C PRO A 569 1.60 -15.68 32.40
N VAL A 570 1.77 -14.64 31.59
CA VAL A 570 1.85 -13.25 32.03
C VAL A 570 0.52 -12.58 31.73
N ALA A 571 -0.19 -12.13 32.78
CA ALA A 571 -1.41 -11.35 32.59
C ALA A 571 -1.09 -10.07 31.77
N PRO A 572 -1.93 -9.70 30.78
CA PRO A 572 -1.67 -8.52 29.97
C PRO A 572 -1.64 -7.26 30.84
N ALA A 573 -0.62 -6.43 30.66
CA ALA A 573 -0.63 -5.08 31.22
C ALA A 573 -1.78 -4.27 30.62
N SER A 574 -2.42 -3.41 31.42
CA SER A 574 -3.53 -2.58 30.95
C SER A 574 -3.12 -1.76 29.69
N PRO A 575 -3.95 -1.69 28.63
CA PRO A 575 -3.54 -1.17 27.32
C PRO A 575 -2.92 0.24 27.28
N SER A 576 -3.16 1.07 28.30
CA SER A 576 -2.56 2.41 28.49
C SER A 576 -1.01 2.48 28.40
N ALA A 577 -0.32 1.34 28.54
CA ALA A 577 1.14 1.26 28.55
C ALA A 577 1.80 0.81 27.23
N ALA A 578 1.07 0.17 26.32
CA ALA A 578 1.63 -0.42 25.10
C ALA A 578 1.56 0.52 23.88
N ALA A 579 2.39 0.22 22.87
CA ALA A 579 2.47 0.86 21.54
C ALA A 579 2.19 2.37 21.40
N LYS A 580 2.58 3.21 22.38
CA LYS A 580 2.63 4.66 22.19
C LYS A 580 3.44 4.96 20.92
N PRO A 581 2.86 5.63 19.91
CA PRO A 581 3.55 5.87 18.65
C PRO A 581 4.79 6.72 18.95
N GLN A 582 5.97 6.28 18.49
CA GLN A 582 7.21 7.01 18.75
C GLN A 582 7.06 8.45 18.22
N PRO A 583 7.13 9.49 19.07
CA PRO A 583 7.25 10.84 18.56
C PRO A 583 8.62 10.94 17.87
N PRO A 584 8.73 11.61 16.70
CA PRO A 584 10.04 11.92 16.15
C PRO A 584 10.80 12.69 17.23
N LYS A 585 11.95 12.15 17.65
CA LYS A 585 12.75 12.74 18.73
C LYS A 585 13.05 14.19 18.36
N LYS A 586 12.70 15.13 19.23
CA LYS A 586 13.13 16.53 19.04
C LYS A 586 14.64 16.52 18.89
N ALA A 587 15.16 17.13 17.83
CA ALA A 587 16.57 17.42 17.73
C ALA A 587 17.01 18.13 19.03
N PRO A 588 18.10 17.71 19.69
CA PRO A 588 18.58 18.41 20.87
C PRO A 588 18.91 19.84 20.45
N ALA A 589 18.34 20.82 21.17
CA ALA A 589 18.73 22.21 20.98
C ALA A 589 20.23 22.31 21.20
N GLY A 590 20.96 22.83 20.21
CA GLY A 590 22.41 22.91 20.26
C GLY A 590 22.86 23.61 21.53
N VAL A 591 23.71 22.95 22.33
CA VAL A 591 24.24 23.53 23.56
C VAL A 591 24.97 24.81 23.18
N ALA A 592 24.49 25.95 23.69
CA ALA A 592 25.09 27.24 23.44
C ALA A 592 26.48 27.30 24.07
N THR A 593 27.50 27.01 23.28
CA THR A 593 28.91 27.18 23.65
C THR A 593 29.15 28.65 23.92
N LYS A 594 29.32 29.01 25.19
CA LYS A 594 29.63 30.38 25.62
C LYS A 594 30.88 30.87 24.89
N THR A 595 30.72 31.87 24.02
CA THR A 595 31.86 32.59 23.45
C THR A 595 32.57 33.34 24.57
N SER A 596 33.87 33.07 24.72
CA SER A 596 34.75 33.82 25.62
C SER A 596 34.90 35.27 25.15
N ALA A 597 34.84 36.23 26.07
CA ALA A 597 34.94 37.64 25.76
C ALA A 597 36.35 38.02 25.22
N PRO A 598 36.45 39.00 24.30
CA PRO A 598 37.74 39.56 23.89
C PRO A 598 38.34 40.44 25.01
N VAL A 599 39.67 40.46 25.10
CA VAL A 599 40.42 41.34 26.01
C VAL A 599 40.51 42.74 25.42
N ALA A 600 40.37 43.77 26.26
CA ALA A 600 40.47 45.18 25.85
C ALA A 600 41.77 45.84 26.36
N VAL A 601 42.38 46.68 25.52
CA VAL A 601 43.48 47.62 25.83
C VAL A 601 43.15 48.95 25.10
N PRO A 602 43.38 50.15 25.67
CA PRO A 602 42.40 51.23 25.52
C PRO A 602 42.85 52.54 24.83
N ALA A 603 41.84 53.39 24.56
CA ALA A 603 41.91 54.85 24.33
C ALA A 603 42.51 55.34 22.98
N ALA A 604 42.26 56.56 22.49
CA ALA A 604 41.51 57.70 23.03
C ALA A 604 40.88 58.59 21.91
N ALA A 605 39.87 59.40 22.26
CA ALA A 605 39.29 60.53 21.49
C ALA A 605 38.64 60.20 20.11
N GLY A 606 37.68 60.97 19.59
CA GLY A 606 36.93 62.12 20.15
C GLY A 606 35.95 62.72 19.12
N SER A 607 35.12 63.68 19.54
CA SER A 607 34.30 64.57 18.69
C SER A 607 33.08 63.99 17.93
N GLN A 608 31.91 64.33 18.46
CA GLN A 608 30.59 64.54 17.82
C GLN A 608 30.60 65.63 16.70
N PRO A 609 29.48 65.94 15.99
CA PRO A 609 28.29 65.14 15.59
C PRO A 609 27.63 65.50 14.21
N ALA A 610 26.47 64.88 13.95
CA ALA A 610 25.21 65.47 13.42
C ALA A 610 24.90 65.61 11.89
N VAL A 611 23.58 65.72 11.64
CA VAL A 611 22.82 66.07 10.40
C VAL A 611 23.03 65.12 9.20
N ALA A 612 22.10 64.30 8.68
CA ALA A 612 20.62 64.22 8.61
C ALA A 612 19.97 64.70 7.29
N ASP A 613 19.19 63.78 6.72
CA ASP A 613 18.07 63.95 5.76
C ASP A 613 18.31 64.09 4.24
N GLN A 614 17.24 63.76 3.50
CA GLN A 614 16.90 63.99 2.08
C GLN A 614 17.49 63.07 0.98
N GLN A 615 16.71 62.00 0.75
CA GLN A 615 16.17 61.57 -0.55
C GLN A 615 16.70 62.25 -1.83
N GLN A 616 17.17 61.46 -2.82
CA GLN A 616 16.52 61.36 -4.15
C GLN A 616 17.09 60.23 -5.04
N LEU A 617 16.27 59.80 -6.00
CA LEU A 617 16.52 58.86 -7.09
C LEU A 617 16.30 59.61 -8.43
N PRO A 618 16.67 59.07 -9.62
CA PRO A 618 17.67 58.05 -9.94
C PRO A 618 18.62 58.50 -11.08
N ALA A 619 19.59 57.65 -11.48
CA ALA A 619 20.28 57.78 -12.77
C ALA A 619 20.49 56.41 -13.45
N GLN A 620 20.47 56.38 -14.78
CA GLN A 620 20.66 55.17 -15.60
C GLN A 620 22.06 55.10 -16.23
N ALA A 621 22.35 53.92 -16.81
CA ALA A 621 23.14 53.69 -18.04
C ALA A 621 24.59 53.20 -17.94
N GLN A 622 24.76 51.91 -18.31
CA GLN A 622 25.73 51.37 -19.29
C GLN A 622 27.22 51.79 -19.15
N ARG A 623 28.17 50.90 -18.81
CA ARG A 623 28.76 49.90 -19.75
C ARG A 623 29.64 48.84 -19.03
N ARG A 624 29.98 47.76 -19.76
CA ARG A 624 30.96 46.68 -19.45
C ARG A 624 32.41 47.14 -19.82
N PRO A 625 33.53 46.35 -19.67
CA PRO A 625 33.68 44.92 -19.35
C PRO A 625 34.88 44.50 -18.43
N GLN A 626 35.17 43.19 -18.41
CA GLN A 626 36.39 42.48 -17.92
C GLN A 626 36.47 42.11 -16.42
N GLY A 627 37.21 41.03 -16.14
CA GLY A 627 37.50 40.49 -14.79
C GLY A 627 37.01 39.06 -14.59
N ASP A 628 37.92 38.08 -14.64
CA ASP A 628 37.63 36.65 -14.47
C ASP A 628 37.36 36.22 -13.01
N GLY A 629 36.69 35.08 -12.85
CA GLY A 629 36.99 34.15 -11.73
C GLY A 629 35.86 33.82 -10.75
N ILE A 630 35.50 32.53 -10.73
CA ILE A 630 35.02 31.74 -9.56
C ILE A 630 33.65 32.11 -8.96
N GLY A 631 32.84 31.09 -8.65
CA GLY A 631 31.69 31.22 -7.72
C GLY A 631 30.35 30.74 -8.27
N SER A 632 30.11 29.42 -8.22
CA SER A 632 28.81 28.85 -8.56
C SER A 632 27.76 29.12 -7.46
N ASN A 633 26.88 30.10 -7.68
CA ASN A 633 25.66 30.32 -6.88
C ASN A 633 24.62 31.13 -7.68
N VAL A 634 23.46 30.53 -8.00
CA VAL A 634 22.17 31.22 -8.29
C VAL A 634 21.03 30.18 -8.28
N PRO A 635 19.78 30.54 -7.91
CA PRO A 635 18.81 29.56 -7.38
C PRO A 635 17.69 29.14 -8.35
N VAL A 636 16.86 28.20 -7.87
CA VAL A 636 15.62 27.71 -8.49
C VAL A 636 14.60 28.83 -8.76
N SER A 637 14.19 29.01 -10.02
CA SER A 637 12.79 29.31 -10.42
C SER A 637 12.62 29.37 -11.95
N LEU A 638 11.35 29.44 -12.39
CA LEU A 638 10.82 29.70 -13.74
C LEU A 638 10.51 28.49 -14.64
N TRP A 639 9.36 27.86 -14.36
CA TRP A 639 8.46 27.45 -15.45
C TRP A 639 7.68 28.68 -15.94
N LYS A 640 7.55 28.84 -17.26
CA LYS A 640 6.70 29.85 -17.92
C LYS A 640 5.85 29.18 -19.01
N ASP A 641 4.76 29.85 -19.38
CA ASP A 641 3.71 29.30 -20.25
C ASP A 641 4.21 28.81 -21.63
N PRO A 642 3.73 27.64 -22.10
CA PRO A 642 3.92 27.20 -23.47
C PRO A 642 2.86 27.85 -24.38
N LYS A 643 3.22 28.96 -25.02
CA LYS A 643 2.59 29.43 -26.26
C LYS A 643 3.65 29.69 -27.33
N ASP A 644 3.25 29.50 -28.57
CA ASP A 644 3.91 29.95 -29.80
C ASP A 644 5.29 29.34 -30.14
N ALA A 645 5.28 28.08 -30.59
CA ALA A 645 6.26 27.56 -31.56
C ALA A 645 5.66 26.39 -32.39
N PRO A 646 5.62 26.46 -33.74
CA PRO A 646 5.07 25.40 -34.59
C PRO A 646 6.15 24.44 -35.11
N PHE A 647 5.86 23.14 -35.16
CA PHE A 647 6.61 22.17 -35.96
C PHE A 647 5.69 21.18 -36.67
N SER A 648 5.81 21.12 -38.00
CA SER A 648 5.26 20.04 -38.84
C SER A 648 6.40 19.15 -39.34
N PRO A 649 6.19 17.84 -39.51
CA PRO A 649 7.26 16.91 -39.84
C PRO A 649 7.65 16.95 -41.32
N LYS A 650 8.92 16.65 -41.61
CA LYS A 650 9.38 16.15 -42.91
C LYS A 650 10.09 14.81 -42.72
N ALA A 651 9.89 13.89 -43.64
CA ALA A 651 10.34 12.51 -43.52
C ALA A 651 11.69 12.25 -44.21
N ALA A 652 12.55 11.53 -43.49
CA ALA A 652 13.66 10.71 -44.00
C ALA A 652 13.98 9.70 -42.86
N GLY A 653 14.40 8.47 -43.10
CA GLY A 653 14.50 7.69 -44.33
C GLY A 653 14.97 6.29 -43.92
N ALA A 654 14.20 5.24 -44.22
CA ALA A 654 14.39 3.94 -43.58
C ALA A 654 15.46 3.07 -44.26
N GLN A 655 16.35 2.46 -43.47
CA GLN A 655 17.11 1.26 -43.84
C GLN A 655 17.11 0.25 -42.67
N PRO A 656 17.24 -1.05 -42.94
CA PRO A 656 16.80 -2.10 -42.01
C PRO A 656 17.84 -2.54 -40.98
N LEU A 657 17.34 -3.09 -39.86
CA LEU A 657 18.13 -3.87 -38.90
C LEU A 657 18.45 -5.27 -39.47
N PRO A 658 19.61 -5.87 -39.13
CA PRO A 658 19.96 -7.21 -39.56
C PRO A 658 19.14 -8.30 -38.85
N SER A 659 18.86 -9.39 -39.55
CA SER A 659 18.04 -10.51 -39.08
C SER A 659 18.69 -11.30 -37.94
N LEU A 660 17.94 -11.55 -36.86
CA LEU A 660 18.32 -12.53 -35.83
C LEU A 660 17.95 -13.95 -36.29
N VAL A 661 18.91 -14.87 -36.22
CA VAL A 661 18.72 -16.29 -36.53
C VAL A 661 18.02 -17.00 -35.37
N GLN A 662 17.00 -17.81 -35.67
CA GLN A 662 16.34 -18.67 -34.69
C GLN A 662 17.13 -19.97 -34.45
N PRO A 663 17.37 -20.39 -33.20
CA PRO A 663 17.74 -21.78 -32.91
C PRO A 663 16.51 -22.69 -33.06
N ALA A 664 16.71 -23.92 -33.54
CA ALA A 664 15.64 -24.86 -33.84
C ALA A 664 14.97 -25.45 -32.58
N ALA A 665 13.67 -25.74 -32.68
CA ALA A 665 12.91 -26.38 -31.61
C ALA A 665 13.10 -27.92 -31.61
N THR A 666 13.30 -28.50 -30.43
CA THR A 666 13.24 -29.95 -30.19
C THR A 666 11.86 -30.37 -29.68
N ALA A 667 11.41 -31.55 -30.09
CA ALA A 667 10.05 -32.04 -29.83
C ALA A 667 9.89 -32.65 -28.41
N PRO A 668 8.69 -32.59 -27.81
CA PRO A 668 8.41 -33.19 -26.50
C PRO A 668 8.20 -34.71 -26.58
N ALA A 669 8.69 -35.44 -25.58
CA ALA A 669 8.46 -36.88 -25.42
C ALA A 669 7.20 -37.16 -24.57
N THR A 670 6.48 -38.24 -24.87
CA THR A 670 5.29 -38.69 -24.15
C THR A 670 5.64 -39.54 -22.92
N PRO A 671 4.94 -39.38 -21.78
CA PRO A 671 5.06 -40.28 -20.62
C PRO A 671 4.22 -41.55 -20.78
N SER A 672 4.66 -42.67 -20.21
CA SER A 672 3.92 -43.94 -20.21
C SER A 672 3.96 -44.67 -18.86
N ALA A 673 2.76 -45.09 -18.43
CA ALA A 673 2.36 -46.11 -17.45
C ALA A 673 3.30 -46.60 -16.33
N THR A 674 2.78 -46.54 -15.10
CA THR A 674 3.20 -47.31 -13.93
C THR A 674 2.93 -48.82 -14.10
N PRO A 675 3.80 -49.73 -13.61
CA PRO A 675 3.48 -51.16 -13.51
C PRO A 675 2.67 -51.50 -12.25
N ALA A 676 1.75 -52.44 -12.35
CA ALA A 676 1.07 -53.10 -11.22
C ALA A 676 1.36 -54.61 -11.26
N ALA A 677 1.54 -55.23 -10.09
CA ALA A 677 1.95 -56.63 -9.98
C ALA A 677 0.74 -57.57 -9.75
N VAL A 678 0.63 -58.62 -10.56
CA VAL A 678 -0.29 -59.77 -10.37
C VAL A 678 0.46 -61.07 -10.67
N ARG A 679 0.01 -62.18 -10.08
CA ARG A 679 0.69 -63.49 -10.04
C ARG A 679 0.75 -64.25 -11.38
N GLN A 680 1.68 -65.20 -11.43
CA GLN A 680 1.74 -66.31 -12.39
C GLN A 680 0.64 -67.36 -12.13
N GLU A 681 0.22 -68.08 -13.16
CA GLU A 681 0.09 -69.56 -13.16
C GLU A 681 0.28 -70.09 -14.61
N PRO A 682 0.68 -71.37 -14.84
CA PRO A 682 1.28 -71.78 -16.11
C PRO A 682 0.50 -72.82 -16.96
N SER A 683 0.60 -72.69 -18.28
CA SER A 683 0.51 -73.79 -19.28
C SER A 683 1.04 -73.28 -20.64
N GLY A 684 1.52 -74.12 -21.56
CA GLY A 684 1.69 -75.57 -21.44
C GLY A 684 1.80 -76.34 -22.77
N ASN A 685 2.61 -75.86 -23.73
CA ASN A 685 3.26 -76.63 -24.83
C ASN A 685 4.18 -75.69 -25.64
#